data_AF-A0A9P6QZV0-F1
#
_entry.id   AF-A0A9P6QZV0-F1
#
_cell.length_a   1.000
_cell.length_b   1.000
_cell.length_c   1.000
_cell.angle_alpha   90.00
_cell.angle_beta   90.00
_cell.angle_gamma   90.00
#
_symmetry.space_group_name_H-M   'P 1'
#
loop_
_entity.id
_entity.type
_entity.pdbx_description
1 polymer ?
#
loop_
_entity_poly.entity_id
_entity_poly.type
_entity_poly.pdbx_seq_one_letter_code
_entity_poly.pdbx_strand_id
1 'polypeptide(L)'
;MKRPNQDDTQDATTRGKQARTHGQQPTTAASGSRTVVQPAPVLALQPHTDGDDMNVDSDHNLDQDDTTSMDEDLDQDSDLEGEITNQDLLRLVESRSARNRTRVLKLLLNRLADLTNAERELLLKIARKRVYTEADKGVKILLIQILQNALEATTVDGRGVVEDLLNQLQADSTEVRVQVYDAIAYIIKIGRLQRNSNSDINTIRALITTSIAELSDRHHRVRSAVLQLVSQLAPLLRTSDVQANSSEGKQTGYSQHDIQVIISNYVTDPEPRVRKNALKALLGLHREGFKIGLVMYDVAILAILDDYQEVRMEGLDLIFILSRLYPDQIVQNPKEDIEQRTRLADDAFVRICDMVNDSSMVVRAKACTLLGRFRKVNYGFLSQTFSKQIMARLKVDQSARNIALGPAQKQAQRAKLIATPEGDQDVTAQQVRLLDSGACGAFVHGLEDEYQDVRNAAINSICELCLHNPQFAVLALDYLVDMFMDEIDYVRLNALTSLCKIGNRGPITFDTEQLQIALGVLEDADRDVREAAHRMLEVVTMAAQDGMTSFLESIESNMRRFPEDQLSIYQCLRSVGRRHGVFLEEMLNSMLQLNPTYLAKEKNIEEMTYCGHLVLLFNAATTNPKILKMLPKYTFKHYTYLKDEYINCFPEPSEIPCPGTQSLRDLATALTMTITNNGPDGVEINMDSMTSVQDGATSAYATTIAAMRVQTEEDAEAFYEQALRNLDRIHVLLRQQQTPQNQSQARPDLANRHREVLLRQLSACQRDLEYIVSVHTKQGRNAEFASMYLECCQLLVMIQESYDSPSFIMLAPILSAQLFRLSYYMDHIFLGLDATAKVSVGYFRILANLVWFFGMVQKKAGVAASSSSSSPSSATGPREDGLTREYLQSMLQQAIKRLTYLQAQMDRPEVDQARIQGYRVILGDLRVALLRAFKSPSTLEVVRLLSNIVKFKPMEIDFRNMDLQRISAEVTRPTMNRDRPTDIHPSFPFLVPVEGLIHHVRDTTGVAIQVTFPNGNVRHYYPPPDHFIPVEDGENKEKSDESEAKREEDNAAAMDGVSTTIGETLGTTTTMPTTYRLRTSIEIYPEASWGTTPAELRITLSRSFQPDLVGHDEFICRFAEEIATEKRQQQALMQRGMMTDRNGQRQSSSSSASASGSSASAGLLSHPRGLLAFGGGGGHGGQTSSSRRLRAVATPGSEAHVMQNQSTLEISKSISYYVARRAMFNS
;
A
#
# COMPACT_ATOMS: atom_id res chain seq x y z
N MET A 1 -20.58 46.82 33.64
CA MET A 1 -21.11 48.21 33.78
C MET A 1 -20.25 49.16 32.93
N LYS A 2 -20.83 50.27 32.48
CA LYS A 2 -20.18 51.53 32.04
C LYS A 2 -18.78 51.50 31.37
N ARG A 3 -18.80 51.74 30.04
CA ARG A 3 -17.96 52.72 29.30
C ARG A 3 -17.69 54.03 30.11
N PRO A 4 -16.72 54.91 29.78
CA PRO A 4 -16.25 55.27 28.42
C PRO A 4 -14.69 55.47 28.34
N ASN A 5 -14.00 56.26 27.51
CA ASN A 5 -14.24 57.48 26.68
C ASN A 5 -13.22 57.50 25.49
N GLN A 6 -13.58 57.88 24.25
CA GLN A 6 -13.52 59.23 23.62
C GLN A 6 -12.10 59.74 23.24
N ASP A 7 -11.87 60.46 22.13
CA ASP A 7 -12.66 60.70 20.89
C ASP A 7 -11.78 61.33 19.77
N ASP A 8 -12.42 61.76 18.67
CA ASP A 8 -11.99 62.72 17.63
C ASP A 8 -11.10 62.23 16.46
N THR A 9 -11.50 62.31 15.17
CA THR A 9 -12.45 63.19 14.41
C THR A 9 -11.95 64.63 14.15
N GLN A 10 -12.37 65.43 13.15
CA GLN A 10 -13.16 65.30 11.89
C GLN A 10 -12.78 66.51 10.96
N ASP A 11 -13.16 66.75 9.70
CA ASP A 11 -13.96 66.16 8.60
C ASP A 11 -13.36 66.73 7.28
N ALA A 12 -13.20 66.06 6.12
CA ALA A 12 -14.17 65.55 5.13
C ALA A 12 -15.01 66.61 4.35
N THR A 13 -16.07 66.15 3.68
CA THR A 13 -17.03 66.88 2.80
C THR A 13 -16.59 67.22 1.37
N THR A 14 -17.44 67.25 0.32
CA THR A 14 -18.78 66.67 -0.02
C THR A 14 -18.98 66.82 -1.56
N ARG A 15 -20.00 66.35 -2.32
CA ARG A 15 -21.33 65.66 -2.22
C ARG A 15 -21.54 64.91 -3.58
N GLY A 16 -22.48 63.99 -3.78
CA GLY A 16 -23.40 63.28 -2.86
C GLY A 16 -24.63 62.68 -3.56
N LYS A 17 -25.40 61.88 -2.80
CA LYS A 17 -26.89 61.74 -2.80
C LYS A 17 -27.62 60.97 -3.94
N GLN A 18 -28.68 60.18 -3.69
CA GLN A 18 -29.29 59.65 -2.44
C GLN A 18 -30.30 58.49 -2.70
N ALA A 19 -30.80 57.86 -1.61
CA ALA A 19 -31.92 56.87 -1.51
C ALA A 19 -31.62 55.39 -1.88
N ARG A 20 -32.23 54.31 -1.34
CA ARG A 20 -33.01 53.91 -0.10
C ARG A 20 -33.93 52.71 -0.52
N THR A 21 -34.29 51.66 0.23
CA THR A 21 -33.88 51.05 1.54
C THR A 21 -34.54 49.65 1.71
N HIS A 22 -33.91 48.74 2.47
CA HIS A 22 -34.44 47.46 3.04
C HIS A 22 -34.89 46.34 2.06
N GLY A 23 -34.74 45.03 2.35
CA GLY A 23 -33.88 44.35 3.35
C GLY A 23 -34.55 43.25 4.20
N GLN A 24 -34.10 42.00 4.09
CA GLN A 24 -34.27 40.94 5.10
C GLN A 24 -33.24 39.80 4.93
N GLN A 25 -33.10 38.95 5.96
CA GLN A 25 -32.16 37.82 6.06
C GLN A 25 -32.96 36.55 6.42
N PRO A 26 -32.47 35.34 6.13
CA PRO A 26 -31.93 34.56 7.25
C PRO A 26 -30.72 33.65 6.90
N THR A 27 -30.20 33.05 7.98
CA THR A 27 -29.06 32.13 8.10
C THR A 27 -29.19 30.80 7.34
N THR A 28 -28.05 30.22 6.93
CA THR A 28 -27.52 28.95 7.50
C THR A 28 -26.07 28.72 7.06
N ALA A 29 -25.36 27.81 7.73
CA ALA A 29 -24.02 27.36 7.34
C ALA A 29 -24.07 25.92 6.85
N ALA A 30 -23.16 25.55 5.94
CA ALA A 30 -22.98 24.17 5.47
C ALA A 30 -21.49 23.84 5.38
N SER A 31 -21.11 22.65 5.85
CA SER A 31 -19.76 22.12 5.75
C SER A 31 -19.52 21.49 4.38
N GLY A 32 -18.44 21.88 3.69
CA GLY A 32 -18.00 21.19 2.48
C GLY A 32 -17.58 19.76 2.80
N SER A 33 -18.19 18.76 2.16
CA SER A 33 -17.76 17.37 2.30
C SER A 33 -16.60 17.07 1.35
N ARG A 34 -15.63 16.29 1.83
CA ARG A 34 -14.45 15.91 1.05
C ARG A 34 -14.82 14.73 0.13
N THR A 35 -15.19 15.03 -1.11
CA THR A 35 -15.65 14.01 -2.07
C THR A 35 -14.44 13.20 -2.59
N VAL A 36 -14.23 12.00 -2.02
CA VAL A 36 -13.15 11.10 -2.45
C VAL A 36 -13.63 10.27 -3.65
N VAL A 37 -12.91 10.37 -4.77
CA VAL A 37 -13.10 9.49 -5.93
C VAL A 37 -12.45 8.14 -5.63
N GLN A 38 -13.21 7.05 -5.72
CA GLN A 38 -12.70 5.69 -5.52
C GLN A 38 -11.90 5.20 -6.74
N PRO A 39 -10.80 4.45 -6.57
CA PRO A 39 -10.24 3.65 -7.65
C PRO A 39 -11.20 2.51 -8.01
N ALA A 40 -11.57 2.40 -9.29
CA ALA A 40 -12.55 1.41 -9.75
C ALA A 40 -11.97 -0.02 -9.76
N PRO A 41 -12.71 -1.03 -9.27
CA PRO A 41 -12.33 -2.43 -9.42
C PRO A 41 -12.52 -2.93 -10.87
N VAL A 42 -12.03 -4.15 -11.15
CA VAL A 42 -12.02 -4.76 -12.49
C VAL A 42 -13.40 -4.80 -13.14
N LEU A 43 -13.45 -4.44 -14.43
CA LEU A 43 -14.67 -4.25 -15.22
C LEU A 43 -15.64 -5.45 -15.21
N ALA A 44 -16.77 -5.28 -14.53
CA ALA A 44 -18.03 -5.87 -14.93
C ALA A 44 -18.79 -4.88 -15.84
N LEU A 45 -19.14 -5.30 -17.06
CA LEU A 45 -19.92 -4.48 -17.99
C LEU A 45 -21.38 -4.37 -17.54
N GLN A 46 -21.73 -3.28 -16.85
CA GLN A 46 -23.13 -2.88 -16.65
C GLN A 46 -23.61 -2.06 -17.86
N PRO A 47 -24.86 -2.27 -18.35
CA PRO A 47 -25.40 -1.50 -19.46
C PRO A 47 -25.79 -0.09 -19.02
N HIS A 48 -25.35 0.94 -19.77
CA HIS A 48 -25.76 2.32 -19.54
C HIS A 48 -27.27 2.51 -19.81
N THR A 49 -28.01 2.80 -18.74
CA THR A 49 -29.33 3.44 -18.78
C THR A 49 -29.17 4.89 -18.34
N ASP A 50 -29.14 5.81 -19.30
CA ASP A 50 -29.33 7.23 -19.03
C ASP A 50 -30.78 7.43 -18.52
N GLY A 51 -30.98 8.33 -17.55
CA GLY A 51 -32.31 8.68 -17.04
C GLY A 51 -32.71 10.07 -17.53
N ASP A 52 -33.83 10.15 -18.25
CA ASP A 52 -34.51 11.40 -18.59
C ASP A 52 -35.90 11.42 -17.93
N ASP A 53 -36.16 12.43 -17.09
CA ASP A 53 -37.48 12.66 -16.51
C ASP A 53 -38.45 13.22 -17.57
N MET A 54 -39.51 12.47 -17.90
CA MET A 54 -40.66 12.98 -18.65
C MET A 54 -41.97 12.59 -17.98
N ASN A 55 -42.58 13.59 -17.33
CA ASN A 55 -43.83 13.47 -16.59
C ASN A 55 -45.04 13.48 -17.52
N VAL A 56 -45.87 12.42 -17.50
CA VAL A 56 -47.13 12.34 -18.28
C VAL A 56 -48.22 11.65 -17.45
N ASP A 57 -49.26 12.39 -17.09
CA ASP A 57 -50.49 11.86 -16.50
C ASP A 57 -51.41 11.21 -17.56
N SER A 58 -52.02 10.07 -17.24
CA SER A 58 -53.30 9.65 -17.86
C SER A 58 -54.00 8.56 -17.04
N ASP A 59 -55.31 8.70 -16.84
CA ASP A 59 -56.15 7.90 -15.95
C ASP A 59 -56.44 6.45 -16.37
N HIS A 60 -56.94 5.71 -15.38
CA HIS A 60 -57.81 4.53 -15.41
C HIS A 60 -58.20 3.90 -16.77
N ASN A 61 -58.10 2.58 -16.84
CA ASN A 61 -59.34 1.78 -16.71
C ASN A 61 -59.13 0.40 -16.09
N LEU A 62 -60.21 -0.13 -15.51
CA LEU A 62 -60.36 -1.51 -15.08
C LEU A 62 -60.91 -2.34 -16.25
N ASP A 63 -60.47 -3.59 -16.35
CA ASP A 63 -61.36 -4.69 -16.73
C ASP A 63 -60.93 -5.95 -15.96
N GLN A 64 -61.90 -6.72 -15.51
CA GLN A 64 -61.69 -7.98 -14.80
C GLN A 64 -62.03 -9.14 -15.73
N ASP A 65 -61.21 -10.20 -15.72
CA ASP A 65 -61.64 -11.51 -16.23
C ASP A 65 -61.11 -12.61 -15.30
N ASP A 66 -62.01 -13.23 -14.54
CA ASP A 66 -61.68 -14.27 -13.55
C ASP A 66 -61.49 -15.62 -14.24
N THR A 67 -60.23 -16.07 -14.36
CA THR A 67 -59.93 -17.50 -14.54
C THR A 67 -59.07 -18.03 -13.41
N THR A 68 -59.72 -18.61 -12.40
CA THR A 68 -59.08 -19.19 -11.22
C THR A 68 -58.34 -20.49 -11.55
N SER A 69 -57.02 -20.43 -11.57
CA SER A 69 -56.13 -21.59 -11.34
C SER A 69 -55.15 -21.24 -10.23
N MET A 70 -55.05 -22.11 -9.22
CA MET A 70 -54.26 -21.90 -8.00
C MET A 70 -52.79 -21.61 -8.30
N ASP A 71 -52.30 -20.46 -7.84
CA ASP A 71 -50.88 -20.15 -7.58
C ASP A 71 -50.81 -19.02 -6.51
N GLU A 72 -51.57 -19.16 -5.41
CA GLU A 72 -51.32 -18.42 -4.16
C GLU A 72 -50.21 -19.14 -3.37
N ASP A 73 -48.96 -18.66 -3.44
CA ASP A 73 -48.00 -18.64 -2.32
C ASP A 73 -46.64 -18.02 -2.72
N LEU A 74 -45.89 -17.56 -1.69
CA LEU A 74 -44.47 -17.11 -1.74
C LEU A 74 -44.12 -15.74 -2.36
N ASP A 75 -44.74 -14.66 -1.86
CA ASP A 75 -44.01 -13.39 -1.72
C ASP A 75 -42.99 -13.49 -0.56
N GLN A 76 -41.81 -14.05 -0.85
CA GLN A 76 -40.66 -14.13 0.07
C GLN A 76 -39.38 -13.69 -0.65
N ASP A 77 -39.16 -12.38 -0.77
CA ASP A 77 -38.02 -11.86 -1.53
C ASP A 77 -36.66 -11.89 -0.78
N SER A 78 -36.64 -12.20 0.53
CA SER A 78 -35.43 -12.17 1.38
C SER A 78 -34.61 -13.48 1.48
N ASP A 79 -35.22 -14.66 1.35
CA ASP A 79 -34.68 -15.86 2.02
C ASP A 79 -33.81 -16.79 1.15
N LEU A 80 -33.63 -16.49 -0.13
CA LEU A 80 -32.99 -17.39 -1.12
C LEU A 80 -31.48 -17.16 -1.36
N GLU A 81 -30.83 -16.27 -0.61
CA GLU A 81 -29.37 -16.04 -0.76
C GLU A 81 -28.53 -17.05 0.01
N GLY A 82 -29.10 -17.67 1.06
CA GLY A 82 -28.51 -18.77 1.83
C GLY A 82 -28.70 -20.15 1.17
N GLU A 83 -27.70 -21.01 1.35
CA GLU A 83 -27.73 -22.48 1.18
C GLU A 83 -28.11 -23.11 -0.19
N ILE A 84 -28.63 -22.38 -1.20
CA ILE A 84 -28.89 -22.98 -2.53
C ILE A 84 -27.57 -23.37 -3.22
N THR A 85 -27.46 -24.64 -3.61
CA THR A 85 -26.27 -25.19 -4.27
C THR A 85 -26.16 -24.74 -5.74
N ASN A 86 -24.93 -24.65 -6.25
CA ASN A 86 -24.67 -24.32 -7.65
C ASN A 86 -25.38 -25.30 -8.63
N GLN A 87 -25.47 -26.58 -8.29
CA GLN A 87 -26.11 -27.58 -9.13
C GLN A 87 -27.64 -27.38 -9.23
N ASP A 88 -28.27 -26.87 -8.18
CA ASP A 88 -29.70 -26.57 -8.18
C ASP A 88 -30.00 -25.26 -8.91
N LEU A 89 -29.13 -24.24 -8.79
CA LEU A 89 -29.19 -23.04 -9.63
C LEU A 89 -29.11 -23.39 -11.13
N LEU A 90 -28.19 -24.28 -11.53
CA LEU A 90 -28.07 -24.72 -12.92
C LEU A 90 -29.34 -25.44 -13.43
N ARG A 91 -30.05 -26.19 -12.59
CA ARG A 91 -31.35 -26.79 -12.94
C ARG A 91 -32.45 -25.74 -13.11
N LEU A 92 -32.47 -24.72 -12.24
CA LEU A 92 -33.48 -23.67 -12.25
C LEU A 92 -33.39 -22.72 -13.45
N VAL A 93 -32.27 -22.72 -14.20
CA VAL A 93 -32.16 -22.03 -15.49
C VAL A 93 -33.17 -22.55 -16.53
N GLU A 94 -33.50 -23.85 -16.52
CA GLU A 94 -34.49 -24.42 -17.46
C GLU A 94 -35.97 -24.18 -17.03
N SER A 95 -36.21 -23.54 -15.88
CA SER A 95 -37.56 -23.32 -15.31
C SER A 95 -38.51 -22.55 -16.23
N ARG A 96 -39.83 -22.74 -16.03
CA ARG A 96 -40.89 -22.16 -16.87
C ARG A 96 -41.15 -20.67 -16.60
N SER A 97 -41.04 -20.21 -15.35
CA SER A 97 -41.23 -18.78 -14.98
C SER A 97 -40.06 -17.90 -15.43
N ALA A 98 -40.35 -16.82 -16.17
CA ALA A 98 -39.34 -15.85 -16.60
C ALA A 98 -38.74 -15.06 -15.42
N ARG A 99 -39.56 -14.68 -14.41
CA ARG A 99 -39.09 -14.02 -13.18
C ARG A 99 -38.06 -14.88 -12.44
N ASN A 100 -38.29 -16.20 -12.39
CA ASN A 100 -37.38 -17.14 -11.74
C ASN A 100 -36.08 -17.32 -12.54
N ARG A 101 -36.16 -17.46 -13.88
CA ARG A 101 -34.96 -17.47 -14.74
C ARG A 101 -34.13 -16.20 -14.56
N THR A 102 -34.75 -15.02 -14.55
CA THR A 102 -34.05 -13.74 -14.32
C THR A 102 -33.33 -13.69 -12.98
N ARG A 103 -33.96 -14.13 -11.87
CA ARG A 103 -33.33 -14.18 -10.53
C ARG A 103 -32.12 -15.12 -10.53
N VAL A 104 -32.28 -16.33 -11.09
CA VAL A 104 -31.24 -17.37 -11.13
C VAL A 104 -30.07 -16.98 -12.02
N LEU A 105 -30.30 -16.40 -13.20
CA LEU A 105 -29.25 -15.95 -14.11
C LEU A 105 -28.43 -14.81 -13.51
N LYS A 106 -29.06 -13.84 -12.82
CA LYS A 106 -28.33 -12.79 -12.08
C LYS A 106 -27.47 -13.37 -10.95
N LEU A 107 -27.99 -14.31 -10.16
CA LEU A 107 -27.23 -14.96 -9.09
C LEU A 107 -26.06 -15.79 -9.62
N LEU A 108 -26.25 -16.50 -10.74
CA LEU A 108 -25.18 -17.23 -11.43
C LEU A 108 -24.12 -16.29 -12.03
N LEU A 109 -24.52 -15.13 -12.57
CA LEU A 109 -23.60 -14.12 -13.10
C LEU A 109 -22.66 -13.60 -11.99
N ASN A 110 -23.21 -13.32 -10.80
CA ASN A 110 -22.42 -12.90 -9.63
C ASN A 110 -21.52 -14.03 -9.11
N ARG A 111 -22.00 -15.28 -9.08
CA ARG A 111 -21.24 -16.47 -8.66
C ARG A 111 -20.35 -17.09 -9.76
N LEU A 112 -20.12 -16.38 -10.87
CA LEU A 112 -19.31 -16.91 -11.99
C LEU A 112 -17.88 -17.27 -11.57
N ALA A 113 -17.28 -16.53 -10.65
CA ALA A 113 -15.95 -16.78 -10.11
C ALA A 113 -15.87 -18.11 -9.32
N ASP A 114 -16.93 -18.45 -8.57
CA ASP A 114 -16.99 -19.60 -7.66
C ASP A 114 -17.33 -20.93 -8.36
N LEU A 115 -17.91 -20.87 -9.56
CA LEU A 115 -18.28 -22.04 -10.36
C LEU A 115 -17.04 -22.78 -10.88
N THR A 116 -17.02 -24.11 -10.72
CA THR A 116 -15.95 -24.94 -11.27
C THR A 116 -16.00 -24.97 -12.81
N ASN A 117 -14.88 -25.26 -13.48
CA ASN A 117 -14.84 -25.28 -14.95
C ASN A 117 -15.85 -26.28 -15.56
N ALA A 118 -16.11 -27.41 -14.90
CA ALA A 118 -17.12 -28.37 -15.34
C ALA A 118 -18.56 -27.81 -15.23
N GLU A 119 -18.86 -27.04 -14.18
CA GLU A 119 -20.14 -26.35 -14.01
C GLU A 119 -20.30 -25.19 -15.00
N ARG A 120 -19.24 -24.42 -15.28
CA ARG A 120 -19.21 -23.39 -16.33
C ARG A 120 -19.48 -24.00 -17.72
N GLU A 121 -18.88 -25.15 -18.03
CA GLU A 121 -19.16 -25.85 -19.29
C GLU A 121 -20.58 -26.42 -19.39
N LEU A 122 -21.18 -26.82 -18.26
CA LEU A 122 -22.58 -27.23 -18.21
C LEU A 122 -23.52 -26.02 -18.40
N LEU A 123 -23.21 -24.89 -17.74
CA LEU A 123 -23.93 -23.63 -17.89
C LEU A 123 -23.92 -23.14 -19.34
N LEU A 124 -22.76 -23.17 -20.02
CA LEU A 124 -22.66 -22.86 -21.45
C LEU A 124 -23.56 -23.76 -22.29
N LYS A 125 -23.58 -25.08 -22.05
CA LYS A 125 -24.42 -26.04 -22.81
C LYS A 125 -25.92 -25.75 -22.62
N ILE A 126 -26.34 -25.40 -21.41
CA ILE A 126 -27.74 -25.01 -21.09
C ILE A 126 -28.08 -23.67 -21.76
N ALA A 127 -27.21 -22.65 -21.62
CA ALA A 127 -27.44 -21.32 -22.14
C ALA A 127 -27.53 -21.30 -23.68
N ARG A 128 -26.60 -21.97 -24.39
CA ARG A 128 -26.60 -22.09 -25.86
C ARG A 128 -27.93 -22.66 -26.37
N LYS A 129 -28.40 -23.75 -25.76
CA LYS A 129 -29.69 -24.39 -26.08
C LYS A 129 -30.88 -23.46 -25.80
N ARG A 130 -30.84 -22.68 -24.71
CA ARG A 130 -31.96 -21.84 -24.26
C ARG A 130 -32.13 -20.55 -25.06
N VAL A 131 -31.05 -19.92 -25.52
CA VAL A 131 -31.09 -18.65 -26.27
C VAL A 131 -32.02 -18.70 -27.49
N TYR A 132 -32.04 -19.82 -28.21
CA TYR A 132 -32.92 -20.04 -29.36
C TYR A 132 -34.42 -20.12 -29.01
N THR A 133 -34.77 -20.60 -27.81
CA THR A 133 -36.16 -20.84 -27.40
C THR A 133 -36.72 -19.75 -26.48
N GLU A 134 -35.89 -18.80 -26.06
CA GLU A 134 -36.27 -17.77 -25.11
C GLU A 134 -36.92 -16.56 -25.81
N ALA A 135 -38.12 -16.21 -25.35
CA ALA A 135 -38.92 -15.10 -25.88
C ALA A 135 -38.74 -13.80 -25.09
N ASP A 136 -38.39 -13.88 -23.81
CA ASP A 136 -38.19 -12.69 -22.97
C ASP A 136 -36.86 -11.98 -23.29
N LYS A 137 -36.91 -10.66 -23.52
CA LYS A 137 -35.74 -9.85 -23.91
C LYS A 137 -34.69 -9.76 -22.81
N GLY A 138 -35.10 -9.66 -21.54
CA GLY A 138 -34.20 -9.52 -20.40
C GLY A 138 -33.48 -10.82 -20.07
N VAL A 139 -34.21 -11.94 -20.08
CA VAL A 139 -33.64 -13.29 -19.96
C VAL A 139 -32.68 -13.56 -21.13
N LYS A 140 -33.02 -13.16 -22.37
CA LYS A 140 -32.12 -13.32 -23.53
C LYS A 140 -30.83 -12.51 -23.39
N ILE A 141 -30.90 -11.26 -22.92
CA ILE A 141 -29.70 -10.43 -22.62
C ILE A 141 -28.83 -11.10 -21.56
N LEU A 142 -29.40 -11.56 -20.45
CA LEU A 142 -28.66 -12.25 -19.37
C LEU A 142 -28.04 -13.58 -19.84
N LEU A 143 -28.73 -14.34 -20.70
CA LEU A 143 -28.18 -15.55 -21.30
C LEU A 143 -26.98 -15.24 -22.21
N ILE A 144 -27.05 -14.17 -23.01
CA ILE A 144 -25.91 -13.72 -23.85
C ILE A 144 -24.73 -13.29 -22.97
N GLN A 145 -24.97 -12.54 -21.88
CA GLN A 145 -23.93 -12.15 -20.91
C GLN A 145 -23.27 -13.36 -20.24
N ILE A 146 -24.02 -14.43 -19.98
CA ILE A 146 -23.45 -15.69 -19.47
C ILE A 146 -22.65 -16.43 -20.56
N LEU A 147 -23.08 -16.39 -21.83
CA LEU A 147 -22.34 -16.99 -22.95
C LEU A 147 -20.97 -16.34 -23.17
N GLN A 148 -20.85 -15.01 -23.08
CA GLN A 148 -19.54 -14.34 -23.18
C GLN A 148 -18.66 -14.62 -21.94
N ASN A 149 -19.18 -14.45 -20.72
CA ASN A 149 -18.34 -14.46 -19.52
C ASN A 149 -17.89 -15.88 -19.11
N ALA A 150 -18.70 -16.92 -19.35
CA ALA A 150 -18.32 -18.30 -19.00
C ALA A 150 -17.29 -18.93 -19.97
N LEU A 151 -16.94 -18.26 -21.08
CA LEU A 151 -15.90 -18.71 -22.01
C LEU A 151 -14.47 -18.42 -21.53
N GLU A 152 -14.26 -17.48 -20.60
CA GLU A 152 -12.93 -17.03 -20.20
C GLU A 152 -12.05 -18.19 -19.65
N ALA A 153 -12.64 -19.06 -18.83
CA ALA A 153 -11.92 -20.14 -18.12
C ALA A 153 -12.22 -21.58 -18.58
N THR A 154 -13.00 -21.79 -19.66
CA THR A 154 -13.43 -23.13 -20.10
C THR A 154 -12.63 -23.67 -21.29
N THR A 155 -12.81 -24.94 -21.66
CA THR A 155 -12.15 -25.56 -22.84
C THR A 155 -12.97 -25.49 -24.13
N VAL A 156 -14.13 -24.83 -24.08
CA VAL A 156 -15.12 -24.78 -25.16
C VAL A 156 -14.63 -23.89 -26.32
N ASP A 157 -14.83 -24.37 -27.55
CA ASP A 157 -14.61 -23.60 -28.77
C ASP A 157 -15.56 -22.38 -28.83
N GLY A 158 -14.98 -21.18 -28.84
CA GLY A 158 -15.70 -19.92 -28.90
C GLY A 158 -16.39 -19.68 -30.26
N ARG A 159 -15.87 -20.25 -31.36
CA ARG A 159 -16.46 -20.12 -32.70
C ARG A 159 -17.90 -20.61 -32.72
N GLY A 160 -18.18 -21.77 -32.11
CA GLY A 160 -19.54 -22.31 -32.03
C GLY A 160 -20.51 -21.41 -31.25
N VAL A 161 -20.03 -20.63 -30.27
CA VAL A 161 -20.85 -19.65 -29.55
C VAL A 161 -21.08 -18.40 -30.41
N VAL A 162 -20.09 -17.95 -31.17
CA VAL A 162 -20.23 -16.84 -32.12
C VAL A 162 -21.23 -17.16 -33.24
N GLU A 163 -21.26 -18.41 -33.72
CA GLU A 163 -22.27 -18.88 -34.69
C GLU A 163 -23.69 -18.91 -34.08
N ASP A 164 -23.84 -19.26 -32.80
CA ASP A 164 -25.13 -19.17 -32.10
C ASP A 164 -25.58 -17.72 -31.86
N LEU A 165 -24.64 -16.82 -31.55
CA LEU A 165 -24.90 -15.40 -31.34
C LEU A 165 -25.29 -14.69 -32.65
N LEU A 166 -24.63 -15.02 -33.76
CA LEU A 166 -24.99 -14.54 -35.10
C LEU A 166 -26.46 -14.80 -35.44
N ASN A 167 -26.99 -15.97 -35.07
CA ASN A 167 -28.39 -16.31 -35.31
C ASN A 167 -29.38 -15.43 -34.51
N GLN A 168 -28.94 -14.75 -33.45
CA GLN A 168 -29.77 -13.81 -32.69
C GLN A 168 -29.77 -12.38 -33.26
N LEU A 169 -28.97 -12.07 -34.28
CA LEU A 169 -29.01 -10.75 -34.95
C LEU A 169 -30.33 -10.49 -35.70
N GLN A 170 -31.08 -11.55 -36.01
CA GLN A 170 -32.42 -11.46 -36.62
C GLN A 170 -33.54 -11.14 -35.62
N ALA A 171 -33.21 -10.80 -34.37
CA ALA A 171 -34.20 -10.40 -33.36
C ALA A 171 -34.64 -8.93 -33.55
N ASP A 172 -35.94 -8.66 -33.44
CA ASP A 172 -36.52 -7.32 -33.57
C ASP A 172 -36.02 -6.30 -32.53
N SER A 173 -35.46 -6.77 -31.41
CA SER A 173 -34.95 -5.92 -30.33
C SER A 173 -33.54 -5.39 -30.62
N THR A 174 -33.42 -4.07 -30.71
CA THR A 174 -32.13 -3.36 -30.82
C THR A 174 -31.22 -3.60 -29.61
N GLU A 175 -31.77 -3.75 -28.41
CA GLU A 175 -31.01 -4.06 -27.19
C GLU A 175 -30.33 -5.44 -27.30
N VAL A 176 -31.05 -6.44 -27.83
CA VAL A 176 -30.51 -7.78 -28.06
C VAL A 176 -29.43 -7.76 -29.15
N ARG A 177 -29.68 -7.06 -30.27
CA ARG A 177 -28.69 -6.90 -31.36
C ARG A 177 -27.39 -6.25 -30.86
N VAL A 178 -27.48 -5.18 -30.06
CA VAL A 178 -26.31 -4.51 -29.45
C VAL A 178 -25.56 -5.47 -28.51
N GLN A 179 -26.28 -6.14 -27.59
CA GLN A 179 -25.67 -7.09 -26.66
C GLN A 179 -25.00 -8.28 -27.37
N VAL A 180 -25.51 -8.70 -28.54
CA VAL A 180 -24.85 -9.71 -29.39
C VAL A 180 -23.53 -9.18 -29.96
N TYR A 181 -23.50 -7.96 -30.49
CA TYR A 181 -22.26 -7.36 -31.01
C TYR A 181 -21.21 -7.16 -29.91
N ASP A 182 -21.61 -6.68 -28.72
CA ASP A 182 -20.73 -6.51 -27.56
C ASP A 182 -20.20 -7.86 -27.05
N ALA A 183 -21.02 -8.92 -27.07
CA ALA A 183 -20.59 -10.27 -26.68
C ALA A 183 -19.59 -10.87 -27.68
N ILE A 184 -19.80 -10.69 -28.99
CA ILE A 184 -18.84 -11.15 -30.02
C ILE A 184 -17.52 -10.37 -29.88
N ALA A 185 -17.57 -9.06 -29.65
CA ALA A 185 -16.39 -8.22 -29.38
C ALA A 185 -15.62 -8.71 -28.14
N TYR A 186 -16.31 -9.02 -27.04
CA TYR A 186 -15.68 -9.61 -25.85
C TYR A 186 -15.02 -10.97 -26.16
N ILE A 187 -15.69 -11.88 -26.89
CA ILE A 187 -15.17 -13.20 -27.27
C ILE A 187 -13.89 -13.13 -28.12
N ILE A 188 -13.80 -12.12 -29.00
CA ILE A 188 -12.57 -11.80 -29.75
C ILE A 188 -11.48 -11.33 -28.79
N LYS A 189 -11.79 -10.37 -27.90
CA LYS A 189 -10.84 -9.81 -26.94
C LYS A 189 -10.23 -10.85 -25.99
N ILE A 190 -11.00 -11.85 -25.55
CA ILE A 190 -10.48 -12.97 -24.72
C ILE A 190 -9.78 -14.07 -25.56
N GLY A 191 -9.52 -13.83 -26.85
CA GLY A 191 -8.78 -14.75 -27.72
C GLY A 191 -9.51 -16.06 -28.02
N ARG A 192 -10.83 -16.14 -27.81
CA ARG A 192 -11.63 -17.35 -28.04
C ARG A 192 -12.20 -17.47 -29.45
N LEU A 193 -12.10 -16.41 -30.26
CA LEU A 193 -12.18 -16.48 -31.73
C LEU A 193 -10.82 -16.06 -32.30
N GLN A 194 -10.06 -17.03 -32.81
CA GLN A 194 -8.72 -16.83 -33.37
C GLN A 194 -8.62 -17.39 -34.79
N ARG A 195 -7.57 -16.98 -35.50
CA ARG A 195 -7.34 -17.29 -36.93
C ARG A 195 -6.73 -18.69 -37.14
N ASN A 196 -7.35 -19.71 -36.56
CA ASN A 196 -6.75 -21.04 -36.42
C ASN A 196 -7.14 -22.02 -37.54
N SER A 197 -8.30 -21.82 -38.17
CA SER A 197 -8.81 -22.64 -39.27
C SER A 197 -9.38 -21.80 -40.43
N ASN A 198 -9.47 -22.40 -41.61
CA ASN A 198 -10.15 -21.78 -42.77
C ASN A 198 -11.63 -21.48 -42.48
N SER A 199 -12.27 -22.23 -41.58
CA SER A 199 -13.63 -21.96 -41.10
C SER A 199 -13.70 -20.67 -40.28
N ASP A 200 -12.76 -20.43 -39.36
CA ASP A 200 -12.73 -19.20 -38.56
C ASP A 200 -12.56 -17.98 -39.45
N ILE A 201 -11.67 -18.06 -40.44
CA ILE A 201 -11.46 -17.01 -41.46
C ILE A 201 -12.74 -16.73 -42.25
N ASN A 202 -13.53 -17.77 -42.55
CA ASN A 202 -14.82 -17.60 -43.23
C ASN A 202 -15.88 -16.95 -42.31
N THR A 203 -15.98 -17.36 -41.04
CA THR A 203 -16.89 -16.75 -40.06
C THR A 203 -16.51 -15.29 -39.76
N ILE A 204 -15.21 -14.97 -39.67
CA ILE A 204 -14.69 -13.59 -39.52
C ILE A 204 -15.00 -12.76 -40.78
N ARG A 205 -14.82 -13.30 -41.99
CA ARG A 205 -15.19 -12.58 -43.24
C ARG A 205 -16.69 -12.32 -43.33
N ALA A 206 -17.52 -13.28 -42.91
CA ALA A 206 -18.97 -13.12 -42.83
C ALA A 206 -19.35 -12.03 -41.81
N LEU A 207 -18.79 -12.09 -40.59
CA LEU A 207 -18.98 -11.09 -39.54
C LEU A 207 -18.67 -9.67 -40.04
N ILE A 208 -17.48 -9.43 -40.60
CA ILE A 208 -17.09 -8.11 -41.14
C ILE A 208 -18.08 -7.64 -42.22
N THR A 209 -18.54 -8.54 -43.09
CA THR A 209 -19.49 -8.20 -44.17
C THR A 209 -20.86 -7.81 -43.62
N THR A 210 -21.39 -8.56 -42.64
CA THR A 210 -22.64 -8.24 -41.94
C THR A 210 -22.50 -6.93 -41.16
N SER A 211 -21.43 -6.77 -40.38
CA SER A 211 -21.15 -5.56 -39.61
C SER A 211 -21.07 -4.31 -40.52
N ILE A 212 -20.34 -4.35 -41.63
CA ILE A 212 -20.23 -3.18 -42.53
C ILE A 212 -21.59 -2.81 -43.18
N ALA A 213 -22.49 -3.77 -43.41
CA ALA A 213 -23.87 -3.47 -43.83
C ALA A 213 -24.68 -2.81 -42.69
N GLU A 214 -24.55 -3.33 -41.46
CA GLU A 214 -25.25 -2.86 -40.26
C GLU A 214 -24.79 -1.47 -39.77
N LEU A 215 -23.66 -0.96 -40.25
CA LEU A 215 -23.27 0.45 -40.09
C LEU A 215 -24.28 1.43 -40.70
N SER A 216 -25.19 0.96 -41.58
CA SER A 216 -26.31 1.77 -42.12
C SER A 216 -27.61 1.66 -41.31
N ASP A 217 -27.60 1.01 -40.13
CA ASP A 217 -28.80 0.90 -39.28
C ASP A 217 -29.26 2.26 -38.73
N ARG A 218 -30.59 2.43 -38.62
CA ARG A 218 -31.22 3.66 -38.12
C ARG A 218 -30.82 3.97 -36.67
N HIS A 219 -30.64 2.95 -35.85
CA HIS A 219 -30.42 3.06 -34.42
C HIS A 219 -28.93 3.29 -34.09
N HIS A 220 -28.62 4.47 -33.55
CA HIS A 220 -27.27 4.90 -33.18
C HIS A 220 -26.47 3.88 -32.33
N ARG A 221 -27.07 3.26 -31.29
CA ARG A 221 -26.44 2.19 -30.50
C ARG A 221 -25.92 1.01 -31.35
N VAL A 222 -26.62 0.64 -32.43
CA VAL A 222 -26.17 -0.44 -33.34
C VAL A 222 -24.92 0.01 -34.09
N ARG A 223 -24.98 1.16 -34.79
CA ARG A 223 -23.82 1.72 -35.51
C ARG A 223 -22.59 1.84 -34.60
N SER A 224 -22.80 2.33 -33.37
CA SER A 224 -21.80 2.47 -32.32
C SER A 224 -21.11 1.16 -31.93
N ALA A 225 -21.86 0.09 -31.61
CA ALA A 225 -21.29 -1.21 -31.24
C ALA A 225 -20.58 -1.88 -32.44
N VAL A 226 -21.19 -1.78 -33.61
CA VAL A 226 -20.67 -2.34 -34.87
C VAL A 226 -19.35 -1.69 -35.29
N LEU A 227 -19.17 -0.38 -35.11
CA LEU A 227 -17.87 0.29 -35.35
C LEU A 227 -16.74 -0.28 -34.49
N GLN A 228 -16.99 -0.51 -33.20
CA GLN A 228 -16.00 -1.13 -32.31
C GLN A 228 -15.68 -2.57 -32.76
N LEU A 229 -16.70 -3.36 -33.09
CA LEU A 229 -16.53 -4.74 -33.56
C LEU A 229 -15.74 -4.82 -34.89
N VAL A 230 -15.99 -3.92 -35.85
CA VAL A 230 -15.20 -3.84 -37.10
C VAL A 230 -13.72 -3.56 -36.81
N SER A 231 -13.40 -2.70 -35.83
CA SER A 231 -11.99 -2.42 -35.45
C SER A 231 -11.26 -3.62 -34.85
N GLN A 232 -11.98 -4.55 -34.21
CA GLN A 232 -11.40 -5.76 -33.60
C GLN A 232 -11.35 -6.94 -34.57
N LEU A 233 -12.29 -7.04 -35.51
CA LEU A 233 -12.29 -8.09 -36.53
C LEU A 233 -11.26 -7.83 -37.64
N ALA A 234 -11.07 -6.57 -38.06
CA ALA A 234 -10.23 -6.24 -39.21
C ALA A 234 -8.77 -6.72 -39.11
N PRO A 235 -8.08 -6.69 -37.95
CA PRO A 235 -6.74 -7.24 -37.79
C PRO A 235 -6.63 -8.76 -37.96
N LEU A 236 -7.74 -9.50 -37.83
CA LEU A 236 -7.76 -10.95 -38.00
C LEU A 236 -7.74 -11.38 -39.48
N LEU A 237 -8.05 -10.47 -40.41
CA LEU A 237 -7.95 -10.70 -41.86
C LEU A 237 -6.62 -10.20 -42.43
N ARG A 238 -6.02 -11.00 -43.32
CA ARG A 238 -4.88 -10.61 -44.15
C ARG A 238 -5.37 -10.22 -45.53
N THR A 239 -4.64 -9.33 -46.20
CA THR A 239 -4.90 -8.90 -47.58
C THR A 239 -4.94 -10.06 -48.58
N SER A 240 -4.26 -11.17 -48.29
CA SER A 240 -4.33 -12.44 -49.06
C SER A 240 -5.73 -13.06 -49.10
N ASP A 241 -6.51 -12.92 -48.03
CA ASP A 241 -7.73 -13.70 -47.82
C ASP A 241 -8.94 -13.13 -48.59
N VAL A 242 -8.75 -11.95 -49.17
CA VAL A 242 -9.69 -11.24 -50.03
C VAL A 242 -9.70 -11.80 -51.46
N GLN A 243 -8.58 -12.38 -51.92
CA GLN A 243 -8.38 -12.74 -53.33
C GLN A 243 -8.80 -14.19 -53.69
N ALA A 244 -9.01 -15.05 -52.68
CA ALA A 244 -9.04 -16.50 -52.84
C ALA A 244 -10.19 -17.08 -53.71
N ASN A 245 -11.32 -16.37 -53.86
CA ASN A 245 -12.48 -16.81 -54.65
C ASN A 245 -12.88 -15.72 -55.66
N SER A 246 -12.28 -15.75 -56.87
CA SER A 246 -12.55 -14.78 -57.94
C SER A 246 -13.04 -15.44 -59.24
N SER A 247 -14.17 -16.13 -59.15
CA SER A 247 -15.02 -16.41 -60.31
C SER A 247 -16.16 -15.38 -60.36
N GLU A 248 -16.03 -14.42 -61.28
CA GLU A 248 -17.05 -13.45 -61.74
C GLU A 248 -17.81 -12.62 -60.68
N GLY A 249 -17.47 -11.33 -60.58
CA GLY A 249 -18.52 -10.30 -60.49
C GLY A 249 -18.86 -9.66 -59.13
N LYS A 250 -18.01 -9.75 -58.09
CA LYS A 250 -18.00 -8.82 -56.94
C LYS A 250 -16.69 -8.90 -56.16
N GLN A 251 -16.08 -7.76 -55.83
CA GLN A 251 -14.92 -7.70 -54.93
C GLN A 251 -15.39 -7.72 -53.47
N THR A 252 -15.41 -8.90 -52.84
CA THR A 252 -15.93 -9.09 -51.46
C THR A 252 -14.82 -9.07 -50.41
N GLY A 253 -14.10 -7.96 -50.32
CA GLY A 253 -13.15 -7.75 -49.22
C GLY A 253 -12.47 -6.38 -49.29
N TYR A 254 -12.23 -5.83 -48.11
CA TYR A 254 -11.79 -4.46 -47.89
C TYR A 254 -10.29 -4.43 -47.59
N SER A 255 -9.54 -3.49 -48.15
CA SER A 255 -8.16 -3.26 -47.74
C SER A 255 -8.09 -2.55 -46.38
N GLN A 256 -6.90 -2.53 -45.75
CA GLN A 256 -6.68 -1.79 -44.51
C GLN A 256 -6.97 -0.28 -44.66
N HIS A 257 -6.87 0.28 -45.87
CA HIS A 257 -7.22 1.66 -46.14
C HIS A 257 -8.74 1.84 -46.25
N ASP A 258 -9.43 0.96 -46.98
CA ASP A 258 -10.88 1.03 -47.15
C ASP A 258 -11.62 0.94 -45.80
N ILE A 259 -11.14 0.08 -44.89
CA ILE A 259 -11.71 -0.04 -43.54
C ILE A 259 -11.55 1.25 -42.74
N GLN A 260 -10.40 1.93 -42.82
CA GLN A 260 -10.19 3.24 -42.19
C GLN A 260 -11.11 4.30 -42.79
N VAL A 261 -11.28 4.32 -44.13
CA VAL A 261 -12.17 5.26 -44.83
C VAL A 261 -13.64 5.01 -44.43
N ILE A 262 -14.09 3.75 -44.43
CA ILE A 262 -15.45 3.36 -44.00
C ILE A 262 -15.73 3.85 -42.57
N ILE A 263 -14.81 3.64 -41.63
CA ILE A 263 -14.96 4.13 -40.24
C ILE A 263 -14.94 5.66 -40.19
N SER A 264 -14.06 6.32 -40.96
CA SER A 264 -13.91 7.78 -40.94
C SER A 264 -15.20 8.53 -41.34
N ASN A 265 -16.02 7.94 -42.23
CA ASN A 265 -17.31 8.52 -42.61
C ASN A 265 -18.29 8.69 -41.43
N TYR A 266 -18.13 7.91 -40.36
CA TYR A 266 -18.94 7.99 -39.14
C TYR A 266 -18.40 8.97 -38.11
N VAL A 267 -17.24 9.60 -38.34
CA VAL A 267 -16.76 10.74 -37.55
C VAL A 267 -17.64 11.98 -37.80
N THR A 268 -18.46 11.99 -38.86
CA THR A 268 -19.49 13.02 -39.13
C THR A 268 -20.93 12.49 -38.95
N ASP A 269 -21.15 11.44 -38.16
CA ASP A 269 -22.50 10.96 -37.82
C ASP A 269 -23.27 12.01 -36.98
N PRO A 270 -24.59 12.19 -37.18
CA PRO A 270 -25.38 13.12 -36.35
C PRO A 270 -25.32 12.81 -34.85
N GLU A 271 -25.11 11.55 -34.45
CA GLU A 271 -24.98 11.16 -33.04
C GLU A 271 -23.53 11.31 -32.53
N PRO A 272 -23.26 12.12 -31.47
CA PRO A 272 -21.92 12.27 -30.90
C PRO A 272 -21.32 10.96 -30.36
N ARG A 273 -22.18 10.08 -29.80
CA ARG A 273 -21.80 8.74 -29.32
C ARG A 273 -21.30 7.82 -30.46
N VAL A 274 -21.75 8.03 -31.69
CA VAL A 274 -21.24 7.32 -32.88
C VAL A 274 -19.94 7.96 -33.36
N ARG A 275 -19.86 9.30 -33.44
CA ARG A 275 -18.61 10.02 -33.81
C ARG A 275 -17.43 9.64 -32.91
N LYS A 276 -17.65 9.63 -31.60
CA LYS A 276 -16.66 9.17 -30.61
C LYS A 276 -16.20 7.74 -30.90
N ASN A 277 -17.15 6.82 -31.11
CA ASN A 277 -16.82 5.41 -31.32
C ASN A 277 -16.19 5.13 -32.69
N ALA A 278 -16.41 5.98 -33.70
CA ALA A 278 -15.65 5.95 -34.96
C ALA A 278 -14.17 6.33 -34.74
N LEU A 279 -13.89 7.42 -34.01
CA LEU A 279 -12.51 7.80 -33.66
C LEU A 279 -11.84 6.71 -32.80
N LYS A 280 -12.54 6.22 -31.77
CA LYS A 280 -12.06 5.13 -30.92
C LYS A 280 -11.79 3.83 -31.70
N ALA A 281 -12.55 3.55 -32.77
CA ALA A 281 -12.31 2.44 -33.69
C ALA A 281 -11.03 2.65 -34.54
N LEU A 282 -10.77 3.86 -35.05
CA LEU A 282 -9.50 4.20 -35.72
C LEU A 282 -8.29 4.07 -34.78
N LEU A 283 -8.44 4.53 -33.53
CA LEU A 283 -7.43 4.39 -32.47
C LEU A 283 -7.23 2.92 -32.06
N GLY A 284 -8.29 2.12 -32.08
CA GLY A 284 -8.26 0.67 -31.86
C GLY A 284 -7.43 -0.05 -32.92
N LEU A 285 -7.74 0.16 -34.21
CA LEU A 285 -6.96 -0.38 -35.33
C LEU A 285 -5.46 -0.10 -35.19
N HIS A 286 -5.08 1.10 -34.75
CA HIS A 286 -3.68 1.46 -34.55
C HIS A 286 -2.98 0.69 -33.44
N ARG A 287 -3.69 0.40 -32.33
CA ARG A 287 -3.16 -0.43 -31.22
C ARG A 287 -2.93 -1.87 -31.69
N GLU A 288 -3.79 -2.37 -32.57
CA GLU A 288 -3.64 -3.65 -33.28
C GLU A 288 -2.64 -3.59 -34.47
N GLY A 289 -1.76 -2.58 -34.49
CA GLY A 289 -0.64 -2.48 -35.43
C GLY A 289 -0.95 -1.87 -36.80
N PHE A 290 -2.18 -1.39 -37.06
CA PHE A 290 -2.47 -0.76 -38.35
C PHE A 290 -1.80 0.62 -38.43
N LYS A 291 -1.18 0.91 -39.57
CA LYS A 291 -0.71 2.26 -39.87
C LYS A 291 -1.90 3.11 -40.33
N ILE A 292 -2.28 4.10 -39.52
CA ILE A 292 -3.31 5.07 -39.89
C ILE A 292 -2.81 5.86 -41.12
N GLY A 293 -3.65 6.03 -42.15
CA GLY A 293 -3.32 6.84 -43.33
C GLY A 293 -3.34 8.34 -43.03
N LEU A 294 -2.47 9.12 -43.67
CA LEU A 294 -2.33 10.57 -43.44
C LEU A 294 -3.64 11.35 -43.71
N VAL A 295 -4.51 10.85 -44.59
CA VAL A 295 -5.87 11.39 -44.87
C VAL A 295 -6.74 11.50 -43.61
N MET A 296 -6.47 10.69 -42.58
CA MET A 296 -7.18 10.76 -41.30
C MET A 296 -6.79 11.99 -40.46
N TYR A 297 -5.83 12.81 -40.90
CA TYR A 297 -5.46 14.05 -40.21
C TYR A 297 -6.53 15.14 -40.36
N ASP A 298 -7.09 15.30 -41.55
CA ASP A 298 -8.21 16.23 -41.78
C ASP A 298 -9.44 15.82 -40.96
N VAL A 299 -9.68 14.50 -40.85
CA VAL A 299 -10.72 13.91 -40.00
C VAL A 299 -10.46 14.20 -38.51
N ALA A 300 -9.20 14.18 -38.08
CA ALA A 300 -8.79 14.50 -36.71
C ALA A 300 -8.92 16.01 -36.40
N ILE A 301 -8.63 16.88 -37.39
CA ILE A 301 -8.87 18.34 -37.30
C ILE A 301 -10.37 18.64 -37.15
N LEU A 302 -11.24 17.95 -37.89
CA LEU A 302 -12.68 18.06 -37.72
C LEU A 302 -13.12 17.59 -36.32
N ALA A 303 -12.56 16.48 -35.83
CA ALA A 303 -12.89 15.92 -34.52
C ALA A 303 -12.54 16.82 -33.33
N ILE A 304 -11.47 17.62 -33.39
CA ILE A 304 -11.15 18.59 -32.31
C ILE A 304 -12.03 19.85 -32.35
N LEU A 305 -12.82 20.06 -33.41
CA LEU A 305 -13.78 21.16 -33.54
C LEU A 305 -15.23 20.73 -33.27
N ASP A 306 -15.43 19.49 -32.80
CA ASP A 306 -16.73 18.89 -32.49
C ASP A 306 -17.42 19.57 -31.29
N ASP A 307 -18.75 19.61 -31.27
CA ASP A 307 -19.51 20.17 -30.14
C ASP A 307 -19.38 19.34 -28.86
N TYR A 308 -19.20 18.02 -28.98
CA TYR A 308 -19.18 17.10 -27.85
C TYR A 308 -17.77 16.79 -27.35
N GLN A 309 -17.51 17.04 -26.05
CA GLN A 309 -16.17 16.95 -25.46
C GLN A 309 -15.48 15.59 -25.67
N GLU A 310 -16.22 14.49 -25.66
CA GLU A 310 -15.63 13.15 -25.80
C GLU A 310 -15.16 12.86 -27.24
N VAL A 311 -15.71 13.55 -28.25
CA VAL A 311 -15.22 13.46 -29.63
C VAL A 311 -13.91 14.23 -29.75
N ARG A 312 -13.83 15.45 -29.19
CA ARG A 312 -12.59 16.25 -29.13
C ARG A 312 -11.47 15.51 -28.40
N MET A 313 -11.79 14.80 -27.32
CA MET A 313 -10.86 13.95 -26.56
C MET A 313 -10.23 12.83 -27.41
N GLU A 314 -10.99 12.11 -28.23
CA GLU A 314 -10.45 11.05 -29.10
C GLU A 314 -9.74 11.66 -30.33
N GLY A 315 -10.21 12.83 -30.82
CA GLY A 315 -9.55 13.61 -31.88
C GLY A 315 -8.14 14.08 -31.50
N LEU A 316 -7.95 14.54 -30.26
CA LEU A 316 -6.65 14.90 -29.68
C LEU A 316 -5.63 13.75 -29.75
N ASP A 317 -6.03 12.52 -29.39
CA ASP A 317 -5.16 11.34 -29.49
C ASP A 317 -4.82 11.00 -30.95
N LEU A 318 -5.79 11.15 -31.87
CA LEU A 318 -5.59 10.87 -33.29
C LEU A 318 -4.61 11.87 -33.93
N ILE A 319 -4.72 13.17 -33.61
CA ILE A 319 -3.74 14.20 -34.00
C ILE A 319 -2.35 13.84 -33.47
N PHE A 320 -2.23 13.51 -32.18
CA PHE A 320 -0.95 13.15 -31.56
C PHE A 320 -0.32 11.92 -32.21
N ILE A 321 -1.08 10.85 -32.46
CA ILE A 321 -0.60 9.63 -33.12
C ILE A 321 -0.13 9.92 -34.55
N LEU A 322 -0.92 10.65 -35.34
CA LEU A 322 -0.55 11.00 -36.71
C LEU A 322 0.73 11.85 -36.77
N SER A 323 0.86 12.82 -35.85
CA SER A 323 2.08 13.64 -35.71
C SER A 323 3.34 12.80 -35.44
N ARG A 324 3.21 11.66 -34.75
CA ARG A 324 4.32 10.73 -34.48
C ARG A 324 4.58 9.72 -35.60
N LEU A 325 3.56 9.39 -36.39
CA LEU A 325 3.69 8.49 -37.56
C LEU A 325 4.27 9.20 -38.79
N TYR A 326 4.08 10.51 -38.92
CA TYR A 326 4.43 11.29 -40.10
C TYR A 326 5.06 12.67 -39.78
N PRO A 327 5.96 12.81 -38.78
CA PRO A 327 6.36 14.11 -38.20
C PRO A 327 6.90 15.13 -39.21
N ASP A 328 7.67 14.64 -40.20
CA ASP A 328 8.37 15.46 -41.19
C ASP A 328 7.56 15.65 -42.49
N GLN A 329 6.30 15.19 -42.56
CA GLN A 329 5.41 15.50 -43.68
C GLN A 329 4.96 16.97 -43.61
N ILE A 330 4.78 17.59 -44.78
CA ILE A 330 4.34 18.97 -44.90
C ILE A 330 2.83 18.99 -45.10
N VAL A 331 2.13 19.78 -44.27
CA VAL A 331 0.70 20.06 -44.40
C VAL A 331 0.49 21.53 -44.77
N GLN A 332 -0.62 21.82 -45.44
CA GLN A 332 -1.07 23.18 -45.74
C GLN A 332 -2.37 23.44 -44.99
N ASN A 333 -2.41 24.48 -44.17
CA ASN A 333 -3.56 24.83 -43.35
C ASN A 333 -4.63 25.52 -44.21
N PRO A 334 -5.88 25.02 -44.33
CA PRO A 334 -6.88 25.57 -45.26
C PRO A 334 -7.36 27.01 -44.98
N LYS A 335 -6.89 27.64 -43.90
CA LYS A 335 -7.25 28.99 -43.45
C LYS A 335 -6.13 30.03 -43.62
N GLU A 336 -4.93 29.62 -44.04
CA GLU A 336 -3.74 30.47 -44.14
C GLU A 336 -3.32 30.68 -45.61
N ASP A 337 -2.58 31.76 -45.87
CA ASP A 337 -2.11 32.08 -47.22
C ASP A 337 -1.09 31.04 -47.73
N ILE A 338 -1.06 30.90 -49.06
CA ILE A 338 -0.48 29.78 -49.85
C ILE A 338 1.01 29.46 -49.54
N GLU A 339 1.73 30.37 -48.86
CA GLU A 339 3.14 30.23 -48.48
C GLU A 339 3.40 29.36 -47.24
N GLN A 340 2.44 29.19 -46.32
CA GLN A 340 2.68 28.50 -45.03
C GLN A 340 2.66 26.97 -45.17
N ARG A 341 3.86 26.41 -45.36
CA ARG A 341 4.15 24.96 -45.38
C ARG A 341 4.76 24.54 -44.05
N THR A 342 3.94 24.02 -43.15
CA THR A 342 4.33 23.62 -41.79
C THR A 342 4.52 22.10 -41.72
N ARG A 343 5.44 21.63 -40.87
CA ARG A 343 5.62 20.19 -40.60
C ARG A 343 4.45 19.67 -39.77
N LEU A 344 3.99 18.46 -40.02
CA LEU A 344 2.88 17.85 -39.27
C LEU A 344 3.12 17.82 -37.76
N ALA A 345 4.36 17.59 -37.32
CA ALA A 345 4.71 17.63 -35.90
C ALA A 345 4.55 19.01 -35.26
N ASP A 346 4.75 20.09 -36.03
CA ASP A 346 4.61 21.47 -35.56
C ASP A 346 3.13 21.92 -35.63
N ASP A 347 2.43 21.63 -36.74
CA ASP A 347 1.00 21.95 -36.94
C ASP A 347 0.13 21.21 -35.91
N ALA A 348 0.41 19.94 -35.63
CA ALA A 348 -0.24 19.19 -34.57
C ALA A 348 0.05 19.72 -33.16
N PHE A 349 1.23 20.30 -32.91
CA PHE A 349 1.53 20.91 -31.62
C PHE A 349 0.73 22.20 -31.44
N VAL A 350 0.73 23.10 -32.44
CA VAL A 350 -0.07 24.34 -32.44
C VAL A 350 -1.56 24.04 -32.20
N ARG A 351 -2.14 23.05 -32.91
CA ARG A 351 -3.55 22.67 -32.74
C ARG A 351 -3.86 22.09 -31.36
N ILE A 352 -2.90 21.45 -30.68
CA ILE A 352 -3.11 20.97 -29.30
C ILE A 352 -2.95 22.13 -28.30
N CYS A 353 -2.11 23.12 -28.60
CA CYS A 353 -2.05 24.37 -27.83
C CYS A 353 -3.37 25.15 -27.88
N ASP A 354 -4.04 25.23 -29.04
CA ASP A 354 -5.40 25.80 -29.14
C ASP A 354 -6.37 25.14 -28.15
N MET A 355 -6.32 23.80 -28.03
CA MET A 355 -7.18 23.01 -27.15
C MET A 355 -6.87 23.16 -25.64
N VAL A 356 -5.78 23.85 -25.26
CA VAL A 356 -5.57 24.27 -23.87
C VAL A 356 -6.59 25.34 -23.46
N ASN A 357 -7.22 26.05 -24.41
CA ASN A 357 -8.26 27.05 -24.15
C ASN A 357 -9.70 26.50 -24.29
N ASP A 358 -9.90 25.18 -24.21
CA ASP A 358 -11.22 24.56 -24.39
C ASP A 358 -12.20 24.87 -23.25
N SER A 359 -13.47 25.03 -23.62
CA SER A 359 -14.65 25.05 -22.73
C SER A 359 -14.69 23.96 -21.63
N SER A 360 -14.10 22.78 -21.87
CA SER A 360 -14.10 21.65 -20.96
C SER A 360 -12.72 21.43 -20.34
N MET A 361 -12.66 21.57 -19.01
CA MET A 361 -11.54 21.19 -18.14
C MET A 361 -10.86 19.88 -18.55
N VAL A 362 -11.65 18.85 -18.89
CA VAL A 362 -11.12 17.52 -19.22
C VAL A 362 -10.36 17.54 -20.55
N VAL A 363 -10.83 18.33 -21.52
CA VAL A 363 -10.13 18.56 -22.79
C VAL A 363 -8.86 19.39 -22.56
N ARG A 364 -8.92 20.47 -21.76
CA ARG A 364 -7.74 21.28 -21.40
C ARG A 364 -6.64 20.45 -20.73
N ALA A 365 -7.00 19.64 -19.72
CA ALA A 365 -6.06 18.77 -19.02
C ALA A 365 -5.43 17.73 -19.96
N LYS A 366 -6.21 17.13 -20.89
CA LYS A 366 -5.66 16.23 -21.90
C LYS A 366 -4.76 16.94 -22.91
N ALA A 367 -5.14 18.14 -23.36
CA ALA A 367 -4.35 18.95 -24.27
C ALA A 367 -2.97 19.26 -23.66
N CYS A 368 -2.94 19.83 -22.44
CA CYS A 368 -1.70 20.02 -21.68
C CYS A 368 -0.88 18.73 -21.61
N THR A 369 -1.46 17.63 -21.13
CA THR A 369 -0.80 16.31 -20.99
C THR A 369 -0.21 15.79 -22.30
N LEU A 370 -0.79 16.12 -23.46
CA LEU A 370 -0.27 15.72 -24.77
C LEU A 370 0.91 16.59 -25.21
N LEU A 371 0.93 17.90 -24.91
CA LEU A 371 2.04 18.81 -25.25
C LEU A 371 3.37 18.30 -24.67
N GLY A 372 3.37 17.79 -23.43
CA GLY A 372 4.55 17.23 -22.78
C GLY A 372 5.18 16.03 -23.50
N ARG A 373 4.44 15.38 -24.40
CA ARG A 373 4.86 14.15 -25.09
C ARG A 373 5.47 14.40 -26.48
N PHE A 374 5.54 15.66 -26.92
CA PHE A 374 6.19 16.04 -28.17
C PHE A 374 7.72 16.12 -28.02
N ARG A 375 8.46 15.57 -28.99
CA ARG A 375 9.93 15.47 -28.94
C ARG A 375 10.68 16.05 -30.15
N LYS A 376 9.96 16.56 -31.17
CA LYS A 376 10.54 17.03 -32.44
C LYS A 376 9.98 18.37 -32.94
N VAL A 377 9.26 19.08 -32.07
CA VAL A 377 8.67 20.40 -32.36
C VAL A 377 9.79 21.43 -32.49
N ASN A 378 9.62 22.39 -33.39
CA ASN A 378 10.56 23.50 -33.57
C ASN A 378 10.60 24.38 -32.30
N TYR A 379 11.79 24.71 -31.82
CA TYR A 379 11.99 25.55 -30.63
C TYR A 379 11.25 26.90 -30.73
N GLY A 380 11.00 27.43 -31.93
CA GLY A 380 10.12 28.58 -32.14
C GLY A 380 8.75 28.41 -31.48
N PHE A 381 7.98 27.38 -31.87
CA PHE A 381 6.66 27.11 -31.28
C PHE A 381 6.74 26.74 -29.79
N LEU A 382 7.79 26.03 -29.36
CA LEU A 382 8.00 25.75 -27.92
C LEU A 382 8.15 27.04 -27.12
N SER A 383 9.04 27.95 -27.55
CA SER A 383 9.28 29.23 -26.86
C SER A 383 8.04 30.13 -26.79
N GLN A 384 7.10 29.98 -27.71
CA GLN A 384 5.88 30.78 -27.73
C GLN A 384 4.83 30.36 -26.70
N THR A 385 4.88 29.13 -26.17
CA THR A 385 3.95 28.69 -25.12
C THR A 385 4.08 29.49 -23.80
N PHE A 386 5.19 30.19 -23.62
CA PHE A 386 5.47 31.16 -22.56
C PHE A 386 5.44 32.64 -23.01
N SER A 387 4.96 32.95 -24.22
CA SER A 387 4.84 34.32 -24.71
C SER A 387 3.57 34.99 -24.19
N LYS A 388 3.71 35.99 -23.31
CA LYS A 388 2.60 36.77 -22.72
C LYS A 388 1.97 37.81 -23.68
N GLN A 389 2.41 37.92 -24.95
CA GLN A 389 1.96 38.98 -25.90
C GLN A 389 1.23 38.45 -27.14
N ILE A 390 -0.10 38.23 -27.06
CA ILE A 390 -0.98 38.05 -28.24
C ILE A 390 -1.60 39.38 -28.70
N MET A 391 -1.93 40.30 -27.78
CA MET A 391 -2.78 41.47 -28.08
C MET A 391 -2.11 42.86 -28.01
N ALA A 392 -0.77 42.93 -27.96
CA ALA A 392 -0.06 44.22 -27.88
C ALA A 392 0.00 45.00 -29.21
N ARG A 393 0.09 44.31 -30.36
CA ARG A 393 0.38 44.94 -31.67
C ARG A 393 -0.83 45.07 -32.60
N LEU A 394 -1.87 44.26 -32.43
CA LEU A 394 -3.11 44.30 -33.25
C LEU A 394 -3.92 45.60 -33.15
N LYS A 395 -3.62 46.50 -32.19
CA LYS A 395 -4.27 47.82 -32.06
C LYS A 395 -3.69 48.93 -32.94
N VAL A 396 -2.64 48.67 -33.73
CA VAL A 396 -1.97 49.70 -34.54
C VAL A 396 -2.67 49.97 -35.89
N ASP A 397 -3.26 48.94 -36.52
CA ASP A 397 -3.72 49.02 -37.92
C ASP A 397 -5.17 49.49 -38.15
N GLN A 398 -5.84 50.02 -37.12
CA GLN A 398 -6.97 50.95 -37.35
C GLN A 398 -6.50 52.36 -37.77
N SER A 399 -5.19 52.57 -37.99
CA SER A 399 -4.61 53.85 -38.43
C SER A 399 -4.58 54.06 -39.97
N ALA A 400 -5.12 53.12 -40.75
CA ALA A 400 -5.21 53.12 -42.22
C ALA A 400 -6.12 54.22 -42.84
N ARG A 401 -6.27 55.38 -42.18
CA ARG A 401 -7.02 56.56 -42.66
C ARG A 401 -6.24 57.87 -42.65
N ASN A 402 -5.01 57.91 -42.11
CA ASN A 402 -4.23 59.15 -41.92
C ASN A 402 -3.03 59.28 -42.87
N ILE A 403 -3.22 59.04 -44.17
CA ILE A 403 -2.22 59.28 -45.23
C ILE A 403 -2.14 60.79 -45.57
N ALA A 404 -1.84 61.63 -44.57
CA ALA A 404 -1.91 63.10 -44.70
C ALA A 404 -1.00 63.90 -43.73
N LEU A 405 -0.08 63.27 -42.99
CA LEU A 405 0.69 63.94 -41.92
C LEU A 405 2.21 63.97 -42.19
N GLY A 406 2.80 65.14 -41.96
CA GLY A 406 4.17 65.48 -42.39
C GLY A 406 5.29 64.92 -41.49
N PRO A 407 6.56 64.95 -41.95
CA PRO A 407 7.69 64.31 -41.27
C PRO A 407 7.94 64.82 -39.83
N ALA A 408 7.70 66.10 -39.56
CA ALA A 408 7.88 66.69 -38.23
C ALA A 408 6.99 66.03 -37.15
N GLN A 409 5.76 65.63 -37.50
CA GLN A 409 4.85 64.98 -36.55
C GLN A 409 5.24 63.52 -36.28
N LYS A 410 5.83 62.83 -37.27
CA LYS A 410 6.37 61.46 -37.07
C LYS A 410 7.51 61.45 -36.04
N GLN A 411 8.33 62.50 -36.00
CA GLN A 411 9.42 62.61 -35.02
C GLN A 411 8.89 62.88 -33.60
N ALA A 412 7.86 63.72 -33.45
CA ALA A 412 7.19 63.97 -32.17
C ALA A 412 6.46 62.74 -31.61
N GLN A 413 5.89 61.88 -32.46
CA GLN A 413 5.29 60.60 -32.03
C GLN A 413 6.35 59.58 -31.58
N ARG A 414 7.51 59.54 -32.22
CA ARG A 414 8.59 58.61 -31.88
C ARG A 414 9.18 58.86 -30.48
N ALA A 415 9.17 60.12 -30.03
CA ALA A 415 9.54 60.51 -28.67
C ALA A 415 8.48 60.16 -27.59
N LYS A 416 7.44 59.39 -27.93
CA LYS A 416 6.35 59.00 -27.04
C LYS A 416 6.10 57.49 -26.95
N LEU A 417 7.01 56.66 -27.48
CA LEU A 417 7.06 55.25 -27.09
C LEU A 417 7.54 55.15 -25.64
N ILE A 418 6.88 54.29 -24.87
CA ILE A 418 7.34 53.88 -23.54
C ILE A 418 8.60 53.02 -23.73
N ALA A 419 9.59 53.17 -22.86
CA ALA A 419 10.77 52.31 -22.88
C ALA A 419 10.36 50.86 -22.56
N THR A 420 10.81 49.91 -23.39
CA THR A 420 10.69 48.48 -23.09
C THR A 420 11.51 48.14 -21.84
N PRO A 421 10.98 47.30 -20.93
CA PRO A 421 11.78 46.67 -19.89
C PRO A 421 12.90 45.81 -20.49
N GLU A 422 13.97 45.59 -19.72
CA GLU A 422 15.11 44.76 -20.13
C GLU A 422 14.70 43.28 -20.14
N GLY A 423 14.30 42.77 -21.32
CA GLY A 423 13.90 41.37 -21.51
C GLY A 423 13.32 41.05 -22.91
N ASP A 424 12.59 41.99 -23.52
CA ASP A 424 12.01 41.82 -24.87
C ASP A 424 13.10 41.79 -25.96
N GLN A 425 13.14 40.73 -26.79
CA GLN A 425 13.98 40.68 -27.99
C GLN A 425 13.36 41.46 -29.15
N ASP A 426 14.20 42.15 -29.95
CA ASP A 426 13.76 42.88 -31.15
C ASP A 426 13.22 41.92 -32.24
N VAL A 427 11.90 41.78 -32.28
CA VAL A 427 11.17 40.78 -33.07
C VAL A 427 11.29 41.05 -34.59
N THR A 428 11.85 40.08 -35.32
CA THR A 428 11.93 40.11 -36.79
C THR A 428 10.58 39.86 -37.47
N ALA A 429 10.41 40.35 -38.70
CA ALA A 429 9.16 40.18 -39.47
C ALA A 429 8.73 38.71 -39.69
N GLN A 430 9.66 37.76 -39.58
CA GLN A 430 9.37 36.33 -39.69
C GLN A 430 8.81 35.75 -38.37
N GLN A 431 9.26 36.25 -37.21
CA GLN A 431 8.66 35.95 -35.91
C GLN A 431 7.27 36.60 -35.77
N VAL A 432 7.02 37.76 -36.40
CA VAL A 432 5.68 38.38 -36.39
C VAL A 432 4.62 37.45 -36.99
N ARG A 433 4.91 36.73 -38.08
CA ARG A 433 4.00 35.70 -38.65
C ARG A 433 3.79 34.46 -37.78
N LEU A 434 4.62 34.26 -36.75
CA LEU A 434 4.46 33.16 -35.79
C LEU A 434 3.62 33.58 -34.57
N LEU A 435 3.46 34.88 -34.29
CA LEU A 435 2.72 35.39 -33.13
C LEU A 435 1.20 35.20 -33.24
N ASP A 436 0.67 35.02 -34.47
CA ASP A 436 -0.74 34.71 -34.72
C ASP A 436 -1.07 33.20 -34.56
N SER A 437 -0.13 32.38 -34.10
CA SER A 437 -0.33 30.93 -33.94
C SER A 437 -0.83 30.54 -32.54
N GLY A 438 -1.69 29.51 -32.48
CA GLY A 438 -2.27 28.94 -31.25
C GLY A 438 -1.28 28.41 -30.21
N ALA A 439 0.01 28.32 -30.54
CA ALA A 439 1.06 28.02 -29.57
C ALA A 439 1.35 29.19 -28.62
N CYS A 440 0.96 30.42 -28.94
CA CYS A 440 1.26 31.60 -28.13
C CYS A 440 0.53 31.54 -26.76
N GLY A 441 1.26 31.69 -25.66
CA GLY A 441 0.71 31.75 -24.30
C GLY A 441 0.10 30.45 -23.74
N ALA A 442 0.15 29.34 -24.48
CA ALA A 442 -0.59 28.13 -24.13
C ALA A 442 -0.23 27.51 -22.76
N PHE A 443 1.05 27.52 -22.35
CA PHE A 443 1.40 27.08 -20.99
C PHE A 443 1.13 28.15 -19.93
N VAL A 444 1.12 29.44 -20.28
CA VAL A 444 0.67 30.50 -19.35
C VAL A 444 -0.79 30.24 -18.98
N HIS A 445 -1.67 30.03 -19.96
CA HIS A 445 -3.08 29.70 -19.69
C HIS A 445 -3.28 28.35 -19.00
N GLY A 446 -2.45 27.34 -19.32
CA GLY A 446 -2.48 26.04 -18.63
C GLY A 446 -2.04 26.10 -17.17
N LEU A 447 -1.20 27.07 -16.77
CA LEU A 447 -0.79 27.33 -15.39
C LEU A 447 -1.74 28.29 -14.66
N GLU A 448 -2.35 29.23 -15.35
CA GLU A 448 -3.36 30.18 -14.82
C GLU A 448 -4.79 29.58 -14.76
N ASP A 449 -4.95 28.28 -15.03
CA ASP A 449 -6.27 27.62 -15.11
C ASP A 449 -7.01 27.57 -13.76
N GLU A 450 -8.34 27.69 -13.81
CA GLU A 450 -9.22 27.60 -12.63
C GLU A 450 -9.19 26.22 -11.93
N TYR A 451 -8.75 25.15 -12.62
CA TYR A 451 -8.73 23.78 -12.09
C TYR A 451 -7.31 23.22 -11.93
N GLN A 452 -7.04 22.70 -10.72
CA GLN A 452 -5.76 22.08 -10.35
C GLN A 452 -5.29 20.97 -11.32
N ASP A 453 -6.20 20.23 -11.95
CA ASP A 453 -5.84 19.10 -12.82
C ASP A 453 -5.21 19.60 -14.12
N VAL A 454 -5.64 20.77 -14.61
CA VAL A 454 -5.02 21.45 -15.77
C VAL A 454 -3.69 22.06 -15.36
N ARG A 455 -3.62 22.76 -14.22
CA ARG A 455 -2.36 23.32 -13.66
C ARG A 455 -1.29 22.23 -13.51
N ASN A 456 -1.66 21.08 -12.93
CA ASN A 456 -0.77 19.93 -12.79
C ASN A 456 -0.42 19.27 -14.13
N ALA A 457 -1.35 19.17 -15.09
CA ALA A 457 -1.06 18.65 -16.42
C ALA A 457 -0.07 19.56 -17.18
N ALA A 458 -0.17 20.89 -17.01
CA ALA A 458 0.78 21.86 -17.55
C ALA A 458 2.16 21.72 -16.90
N ILE A 459 2.26 21.73 -15.57
CA ILE A 459 3.54 21.55 -14.82
C ILE A 459 4.27 20.27 -15.24
N ASN A 460 3.56 19.13 -15.28
CA ASN A 460 4.15 17.85 -15.70
C ASN A 460 4.66 17.90 -17.15
N SER A 461 3.94 18.60 -18.03
CA SER A 461 4.28 18.70 -19.46
C SER A 461 5.43 19.64 -19.74
N ILE A 462 5.51 20.74 -18.99
CA ILE A 462 6.67 21.62 -18.95
C ILE A 462 7.89 20.82 -18.46
N CYS A 463 7.75 20.05 -17.37
CA CYS A 463 8.82 19.20 -16.85
C CYS A 463 9.37 18.23 -17.91
N GLU A 464 8.51 17.45 -18.58
CA GLU A 464 8.92 16.54 -19.64
C GLU A 464 9.63 17.27 -20.80
N LEU A 465 9.12 18.41 -21.25
CA LEU A 465 9.76 19.19 -22.32
C LEU A 465 11.13 19.76 -21.90
N CYS A 466 11.26 20.21 -20.64
CA CYS A 466 12.52 20.71 -20.06
C CYS A 466 13.59 19.61 -19.98
N LEU A 467 13.21 18.39 -19.57
CA LEU A 467 14.11 17.23 -19.50
C LEU A 467 14.67 16.81 -20.87
N HIS A 468 14.01 17.17 -21.97
CA HIS A 468 14.47 16.93 -23.33
C HIS A 468 15.15 18.16 -23.98
N ASN A 469 14.89 19.38 -23.50
CA ASN A 469 15.33 20.64 -24.12
C ASN A 469 15.90 21.62 -23.07
N PRO A 470 17.23 21.63 -22.82
CA PRO A 470 17.84 22.51 -21.82
C PRO A 470 17.61 24.02 -22.06
N GLN A 471 17.51 24.45 -23.33
CA GLN A 471 17.17 25.83 -23.69
C GLN A 471 15.71 26.22 -23.41
N PHE A 472 14.84 25.25 -23.19
CA PHE A 472 13.45 25.47 -22.75
C PHE A 472 13.36 25.52 -21.22
N ALA A 473 14.19 24.74 -20.51
CA ALA A 473 14.26 24.74 -19.05
C ALA A 473 14.60 26.11 -18.45
N VAL A 474 15.47 26.90 -19.10
CA VAL A 474 15.79 28.27 -18.67
C VAL A 474 14.58 29.20 -18.80
N LEU A 475 13.80 29.08 -19.89
CA LEU A 475 12.60 29.89 -20.12
C LEU A 475 11.42 29.47 -19.23
N ALA A 476 11.37 28.20 -18.84
CA ALA A 476 10.34 27.63 -17.97
C ALA A 476 10.55 27.92 -16.48
N LEU A 477 11.74 28.39 -16.09
CA LEU A 477 12.13 28.50 -14.68
C LEU A 477 11.20 29.41 -13.88
N ASP A 478 11.01 30.65 -14.34
CA ASP A 478 10.18 31.64 -13.64
C ASP A 478 8.74 31.12 -13.46
N TYR A 479 8.17 30.56 -14.52
CA TYR A 479 6.82 29.97 -14.52
C TYR A 479 6.65 28.79 -13.57
N LEU A 480 7.70 28.00 -13.33
CA LEU A 480 7.67 26.90 -12.35
C LEU A 480 7.87 27.41 -10.91
N VAL A 481 8.60 28.51 -10.73
CA VAL A 481 8.79 29.18 -9.43
C VAL A 481 7.54 29.98 -9.02
N ASP A 482 6.82 30.61 -9.95
CA ASP A 482 5.51 31.23 -9.72
C ASP A 482 4.52 30.22 -9.09
N MET A 483 4.53 28.97 -9.57
CA MET A 483 3.69 27.88 -9.05
C MET A 483 4.05 27.40 -7.64
N PHE A 484 5.16 27.88 -7.06
CA PHE A 484 5.46 27.66 -5.63
C PHE A 484 4.55 28.47 -4.70
N MET A 485 3.80 29.44 -5.23
CA MET A 485 2.84 30.26 -4.48
C MET A 485 1.38 30.00 -4.89
N ASP A 486 1.11 28.85 -5.53
CA ASP A 486 -0.25 28.38 -5.83
C ASP A 486 -1.06 28.15 -4.55
N GLU A 487 -2.34 28.48 -4.57
CA GLU A 487 -3.27 28.30 -3.44
C GLU A 487 -3.45 26.81 -3.03
N ILE A 488 -3.14 25.86 -3.91
CA ILE A 488 -3.35 24.41 -3.72
C ILE A 488 -2.04 23.68 -3.44
N ASP A 489 -1.97 23.04 -2.28
CA ASP A 489 -0.80 22.33 -1.74
C ASP A 489 -0.22 21.29 -2.73
N TYR A 490 -1.11 20.59 -3.44
CA TYR A 490 -0.73 19.58 -4.44
C TYR A 490 -0.07 20.19 -5.69
N VAL A 491 -0.49 21.40 -6.11
CA VAL A 491 0.14 22.12 -7.23
C VAL A 491 1.53 22.59 -6.82
N ARG A 492 1.67 23.19 -5.63
CA ARG A 492 2.99 23.58 -5.06
C ARG A 492 3.93 22.37 -4.98
N LEU A 493 3.46 21.24 -4.44
CA LEU A 493 4.22 20.00 -4.33
C LEU A 493 4.71 19.49 -5.69
N ASN A 494 3.86 19.53 -6.73
CA ASN A 494 4.21 19.08 -8.07
C ASN A 494 5.19 20.04 -8.77
N ALA A 495 5.05 21.35 -8.58
CA ALA A 495 5.98 22.35 -9.10
C ALA A 495 7.40 22.14 -8.52
N LEU A 496 7.52 22.04 -7.20
CA LEU A 496 8.78 21.75 -6.50
C LEU A 496 9.40 20.44 -7.01
N THR A 497 8.62 19.36 -7.03
CA THR A 497 9.07 18.02 -7.44
C THR A 497 9.48 17.99 -8.93
N SER A 498 8.83 18.79 -9.77
CA SER A 498 9.20 18.95 -11.18
C SER A 498 10.50 19.70 -11.35
N LEU A 499 10.73 20.78 -10.57
CA LEU A 499 12.00 21.50 -10.61
C LEU A 499 13.16 20.66 -10.06
N CYS A 500 12.92 19.79 -9.06
CA CYS A 500 13.88 18.77 -8.62
C CYS A 500 14.32 17.85 -9.78
N LYS A 501 13.36 17.34 -10.58
CA LYS A 501 13.67 16.46 -11.73
C LYS A 501 14.53 17.18 -12.77
N ILE A 502 14.25 18.45 -13.06
CA ILE A 502 15.02 19.28 -13.99
C ILE A 502 16.44 19.54 -13.45
N GLY A 503 16.56 19.98 -12.18
CA GLY A 503 17.85 20.29 -11.56
C GLY A 503 18.78 19.08 -11.41
N ASN A 504 18.22 17.87 -11.28
CA ASN A 504 18.99 16.62 -11.32
C ASN A 504 19.61 16.30 -12.70
N ARG A 505 19.23 17.01 -13.77
CA ARG A 505 19.89 16.91 -15.10
C ARG A 505 20.95 17.98 -15.33
N GLY A 506 20.92 19.08 -14.58
CA GLY A 506 21.89 20.16 -14.63
C GLY A 506 21.55 21.24 -13.59
N PRO A 507 22.55 21.81 -12.89
CA PRO A 507 22.30 22.72 -11.78
C PRO A 507 21.55 23.97 -12.24
N ILE A 508 20.49 24.32 -11.50
CA ILE A 508 19.69 25.52 -11.75
C ILE A 508 20.28 26.66 -10.91
N THR A 509 20.53 27.81 -11.51
CA THR A 509 20.92 29.04 -10.80
C THR A 509 19.69 29.84 -10.43
N PHE A 510 19.47 30.10 -9.14
CA PHE A 510 18.46 31.06 -8.68
C PHE A 510 19.07 32.46 -8.52
N ASP A 511 18.32 33.47 -8.96
CA ASP A 511 18.52 34.85 -8.55
C ASP A 511 17.98 35.13 -7.14
N THR A 512 18.00 36.39 -6.73
CA THR A 512 17.53 36.79 -5.40
C THR A 512 16.01 36.69 -5.22
N GLU A 513 15.21 36.94 -6.25
CA GLU A 513 13.75 36.94 -6.15
C GLU A 513 13.20 35.50 -6.17
N GLN A 514 13.66 34.69 -7.11
CA GLN A 514 13.38 33.25 -7.19
C GLN A 514 13.75 32.53 -5.88
N LEU A 515 14.88 32.90 -5.25
CA LEU A 515 15.29 32.36 -3.97
C LEU A 515 14.39 32.80 -2.81
N GLN A 516 13.95 34.06 -2.74
CA GLN A 516 13.03 34.48 -1.68
C GLN A 516 11.67 33.79 -1.79
N ILE A 517 11.16 33.57 -3.01
CA ILE A 517 9.95 32.77 -3.25
C ILE A 517 10.15 31.36 -2.70
N ALA A 518 11.23 30.67 -3.09
CA ALA A 518 11.55 29.33 -2.61
C ALA A 518 11.75 29.21 -1.09
N LEU A 519 12.36 30.22 -0.46
CA LEU A 519 12.53 30.27 1.00
C LEU A 519 11.20 30.51 1.73
N GLY A 520 10.25 31.23 1.12
CA GLY A 520 8.89 31.38 1.64
C GLY A 520 8.12 30.06 1.77
N VAL A 521 8.36 29.12 0.85
CA VAL A 521 7.76 27.76 0.89
C VAL A 521 8.18 26.96 2.14
N LEU A 522 9.32 27.29 2.76
CA LEU A 522 9.74 26.65 4.01
C LEU A 522 8.79 26.97 5.19
N GLU A 523 7.91 27.95 5.06
CA GLU A 523 6.92 28.30 6.08
C GLU A 523 5.57 27.57 5.92
N ASP A 524 5.40 26.75 4.86
CA ASP A 524 4.15 26.05 4.51
C ASP A 524 3.60 25.20 5.68
N ALA A 525 2.28 25.03 5.72
CA ALA A 525 1.60 24.17 6.68
C ALA A 525 1.84 22.68 6.37
N ASP A 526 1.86 22.28 5.09
CA ASP A 526 2.08 20.88 4.71
C ASP A 526 3.56 20.50 4.79
N ARG A 527 3.82 19.42 5.52
CA ARG A 527 5.14 18.82 5.69
C ARG A 527 5.71 18.29 4.37
N ASP A 528 4.89 17.71 3.49
CA ASP A 528 5.38 17.15 2.24
C ASP A 528 5.83 18.26 1.27
N VAL A 529 5.17 19.42 1.31
CA VAL A 529 5.58 20.62 0.56
C VAL A 529 6.90 21.17 1.12
N ARG A 530 7.06 21.25 2.46
CA ARG A 530 8.35 21.63 3.07
C ARG A 530 9.48 20.64 2.73
N GLU A 531 9.23 19.33 2.82
CA GLU A 531 10.21 18.29 2.48
C GLU A 531 10.60 18.31 0.99
N ALA A 532 9.65 18.65 0.10
CA ALA A 532 9.92 18.89 -1.30
C ALA A 532 10.70 20.20 -1.55
N ALA A 533 10.44 21.27 -0.79
CA ALA A 533 11.21 22.51 -0.85
C ALA A 533 12.65 22.33 -0.35
N HIS A 534 12.87 21.55 0.71
CA HIS A 534 14.20 21.11 1.15
C HIS A 534 14.94 20.41 0.01
N ARG A 535 14.32 19.38 -0.62
CA ARG A 535 14.89 18.66 -1.78
C ARG A 535 15.08 19.51 -3.04
N MET A 536 14.28 20.55 -3.25
CA MET A 536 14.43 21.45 -4.39
C MET A 536 15.65 22.36 -4.21
N LEU A 537 15.87 22.86 -2.98
CA LEU A 537 17.11 23.55 -2.61
C LEU A 537 18.34 22.62 -2.69
N GLU A 538 18.18 21.29 -2.67
CA GLU A 538 19.27 20.33 -2.95
C GLU A 538 19.78 20.32 -4.40
N VAL A 539 19.05 20.86 -5.38
CA VAL A 539 19.53 20.95 -6.79
C VAL A 539 19.88 22.37 -7.24
N VAL A 540 19.50 23.38 -6.44
CA VAL A 540 19.71 24.80 -6.75
C VAL A 540 21.13 25.29 -6.41
N THR A 541 21.60 26.27 -7.18
CA THR A 541 22.80 27.06 -6.92
C THR A 541 22.44 28.54 -6.78
N MET A 542 23.06 29.23 -5.82
CA MET A 542 22.76 30.64 -5.53
C MET A 542 23.67 31.57 -6.32
N ALA A 543 23.12 32.57 -7.02
CA ALA A 543 23.90 33.51 -7.82
C ALA A 543 24.81 34.45 -6.99
N ALA A 544 24.48 34.73 -5.72
CA ALA A 544 25.18 35.70 -4.88
C ALA A 544 25.26 35.28 -3.41
N GLN A 545 26.24 35.83 -2.69
CA GLN A 545 26.52 35.56 -1.28
C GLN A 545 25.37 35.97 -0.35
N ASP A 546 24.67 37.08 -0.66
CA ASP A 546 23.50 37.54 0.11
C ASP A 546 22.38 36.47 0.16
N GLY A 547 22.24 35.68 -0.91
CA GLY A 547 21.32 34.55 -0.97
C GLY A 547 21.66 33.43 0.03
N MET A 548 22.95 33.20 0.30
CA MET A 548 23.38 32.25 1.35
C MET A 548 23.03 32.79 2.75
N THR A 549 23.11 34.10 2.97
CA THR A 549 22.68 34.74 4.22
C THR A 549 21.18 34.55 4.44
N SER A 550 20.34 34.89 3.45
CA SER A 550 18.89 34.67 3.56
C SER A 550 18.53 33.19 3.71
N PHE A 551 19.18 32.29 2.97
CA PHE A 551 18.97 30.84 3.12
C PHE A 551 19.27 30.37 4.55
N LEU A 552 20.37 30.81 5.15
CA LEU A 552 20.71 30.45 6.54
C LEU A 552 19.70 31.02 7.54
N GLU A 553 19.29 32.29 7.39
CA GLU A 553 18.28 32.90 8.27
C GLU A 553 16.91 32.21 8.18
N SER A 554 16.45 31.89 6.96
CA SER A 554 15.21 31.14 6.73
C SER A 554 15.28 29.70 7.23
N ILE A 555 16.41 29.00 7.04
CA ILE A 555 16.61 27.65 7.60
C ILE A 555 16.66 27.69 9.12
N GLU A 556 17.33 28.65 9.75
CA GLU A 556 17.31 28.81 11.21
C GLU A 556 15.92 29.16 11.76
N SER A 557 15.09 29.89 11.00
CA SER A 557 13.67 30.10 11.33
C SER A 557 12.87 28.79 11.24
N ASN A 558 13.03 28.07 10.12
CA ASN A 558 12.38 26.78 9.86
C ASN A 558 12.72 25.75 10.95
N MET A 559 14.00 25.65 11.35
CA MET A 559 14.47 24.83 12.48
C MET A 559 13.80 25.13 13.82
N ARG A 560 13.48 26.40 14.11
CA ARG A 560 12.80 26.83 15.35
C ARG A 560 11.29 26.60 15.31
N ARG A 561 10.71 26.52 14.11
CA ARG A 561 9.26 26.43 13.86
C ARG A 561 8.78 24.98 13.67
N PHE A 562 9.57 24.15 13.01
CA PHE A 562 9.26 22.76 12.65
C PHE A 562 10.44 21.81 13.02
N PRO A 563 10.73 21.60 14.31
CA PRO A 563 11.83 20.72 14.74
C PRO A 563 11.66 19.26 14.26
N GLU A 564 10.45 18.82 13.93
CA GLU A 564 10.15 17.50 13.35
C GLU A 564 10.75 17.27 11.95
N ASP A 565 11.18 18.32 11.24
CA ASP A 565 11.75 18.24 9.89
C ASP A 565 13.30 18.28 9.90
N GLN A 566 13.92 18.09 11.07
CA GLN A 566 15.38 18.09 11.28
C GLN A 566 16.17 17.29 10.22
N LEU A 567 15.71 16.09 9.87
CA LEU A 567 16.44 15.19 8.96
C LEU A 567 16.48 15.72 7.51
N SER A 568 15.36 16.22 6.98
CA SER A 568 15.33 16.80 5.63
C SER A 568 16.06 18.13 5.56
N ILE A 569 16.06 18.91 6.65
CA ILE A 569 16.89 20.10 6.78
C ILE A 569 18.38 19.73 6.75
N TYR A 570 18.81 18.70 7.47
CA TYR A 570 20.22 18.24 7.47
C TYR A 570 20.64 17.66 6.10
N GLN A 571 19.75 16.95 5.40
CA GLN A 571 19.99 16.48 4.03
C GLN A 571 20.11 17.66 3.04
N CYS A 572 19.25 18.68 3.16
CA CYS A 572 19.37 19.92 2.42
C CYS A 572 20.73 20.62 2.66
N LEU A 573 21.12 20.77 3.92
CA LEU A 573 22.39 21.39 4.30
C LEU A 573 23.61 20.58 3.81
N ARG A 574 23.54 19.24 3.75
CA ARG A 574 24.58 18.41 3.12
C ARG A 574 24.82 18.82 1.68
N SER A 575 23.76 18.81 0.87
CA SER A 575 23.84 19.05 -0.58
C SER A 575 24.19 20.51 -0.90
N VAL A 576 23.56 21.48 -0.22
CA VAL A 576 23.87 22.91 -0.33
C VAL A 576 25.33 23.20 0.06
N GLY A 577 25.84 22.57 1.13
CA GLY A 577 27.21 22.74 1.60
C GLY A 577 28.25 22.31 0.56
N ARG A 578 28.08 21.13 -0.05
CA ARG A 578 28.98 20.63 -1.09
C ARG A 578 29.14 21.62 -2.26
N ARG A 579 28.06 22.31 -2.67
CA ARG A 579 28.10 23.25 -3.80
C ARG A 579 28.64 24.65 -3.47
N HIS A 580 28.41 25.16 -2.26
CA HIS A 580 28.63 26.58 -1.94
C HIS A 580 29.86 26.86 -1.04
N GLY A 581 30.88 25.99 -1.08
CA GLY A 581 32.06 26.07 -0.22
C GLY A 581 32.91 27.35 -0.33
N VAL A 582 32.66 28.24 -1.29
CA VAL A 582 33.28 29.57 -1.37
C VAL A 582 32.63 30.55 -0.39
N PHE A 583 31.30 30.77 -0.50
CA PHE A 583 30.57 31.68 0.41
C PHE A 583 30.71 31.26 1.88
N LEU A 584 30.76 29.95 2.13
CA LEU A 584 30.86 29.38 3.47
C LEU A 584 32.26 29.52 4.11
N GLU A 585 33.33 29.78 3.34
CA GLU A 585 34.65 30.12 3.88
C GLU A 585 34.60 31.45 4.66
N GLU A 586 33.90 32.43 4.11
CA GLU A 586 33.81 33.78 4.67
C GLU A 586 32.84 33.85 5.86
N MET A 587 31.70 33.14 5.77
CA MET A 587 30.63 33.17 6.77
C MET A 587 30.92 32.34 8.03
N LEU A 588 31.89 31.41 7.99
CA LEU A 588 32.25 30.47 9.06
C LEU A 588 32.36 31.11 10.44
N ASN A 589 33.07 32.25 10.54
CA ASN A 589 33.29 32.94 11.80
C ASN A 589 31.99 33.49 12.41
N SER A 590 31.02 33.88 11.58
CA SER A 590 29.71 34.37 12.03
C SER A 590 28.87 33.22 12.58
N MET A 591 28.70 32.15 11.80
CA MET A 591 27.90 30.96 12.16
C MET A 591 28.38 30.34 13.49
N LEU A 592 29.69 30.09 13.59
CA LEU A 592 30.30 29.50 14.78
C LEU A 592 30.56 30.52 15.90
N GLN A 593 30.28 31.81 15.68
CA GLN A 593 30.49 32.92 16.62
C GLN A 593 31.94 33.02 17.12
N LEU A 594 32.89 32.82 16.21
CA LEU A 594 34.32 32.82 16.50
C LEU A 594 34.87 34.25 16.45
N ASN A 595 35.43 34.71 17.57
CA ASN A 595 36.17 35.95 17.63
C ASN A 595 37.68 35.65 17.66
N PRO A 596 38.50 36.14 16.71
CA PRO A 596 39.95 35.86 16.67
C PRO A 596 40.75 36.23 17.93
N THR A 597 40.17 37.07 18.81
CA THR A 597 40.80 37.53 20.06
C THR A 597 40.56 36.59 21.25
N TYR A 598 39.63 35.64 21.14
CA TYR A 598 39.17 34.80 22.25
C TYR A 598 39.23 33.30 21.92
N LEU A 599 39.38 32.47 22.96
CA LEU A 599 39.26 31.03 22.82
C LEU A 599 37.82 30.65 22.45
N ALA A 600 37.66 29.88 21.38
CA ALA A 600 36.37 29.37 20.93
C ALA A 600 35.70 28.53 22.03
N LYS A 601 34.48 28.92 22.42
CA LYS A 601 33.69 28.18 23.42
C LYS A 601 32.95 27.03 22.72
N GLU A 602 33.10 25.83 23.27
CA GLU A 602 32.37 24.64 22.84
C GLU A 602 30.84 24.87 23.00
N LYS A 603 30.09 24.72 21.89
CA LYS A 603 28.62 24.82 21.84
C LYS A 603 27.98 23.46 22.17
N ASN A 604 26.70 23.45 22.53
CA ASN A 604 25.99 22.22 22.86
C ASN A 604 25.65 21.41 21.60
N ILE A 605 25.87 20.10 21.63
CA ILE A 605 25.57 19.18 20.51
C ILE A 605 24.05 18.99 20.36
N GLU A 606 23.27 19.19 21.42
CA GLU A 606 21.79 19.16 21.35
C GLU A 606 21.19 20.39 20.63
N GLU A 607 22.00 21.39 20.26
CA GLU A 607 21.53 22.61 19.58
C GLU A 607 21.45 22.40 18.06
N MET A 608 20.24 22.15 17.56
CA MET A 608 19.96 21.78 16.16
C MET A 608 20.53 22.75 15.11
N THR A 609 20.55 24.06 15.42
CA THR A 609 21.18 25.11 14.60
C THR A 609 22.69 24.92 14.47
N TYR A 610 23.38 24.66 15.59
CA TYR A 610 24.82 24.41 15.58
C TYR A 610 25.18 23.10 14.87
N CYS A 611 24.40 22.04 15.06
CA CYS A 611 24.62 20.77 14.37
C CYS A 611 24.36 20.90 12.86
N GLY A 612 23.34 21.65 12.44
CA GLY A 612 23.15 22.04 11.03
C GLY A 612 24.32 22.85 10.46
N HIS A 613 24.88 23.82 11.22
CA HIS A 613 26.10 24.53 10.83
C HIS A 613 27.28 23.57 10.64
N LEU A 614 27.44 22.55 11.50
CA LEU A 614 28.48 21.53 11.32
C LEU A 614 28.25 20.66 10.08
N VAL A 615 27.01 20.18 9.84
CA VAL A 615 26.66 19.42 8.62
C VAL A 615 27.04 20.22 7.38
N LEU A 616 26.68 21.50 7.34
CA LEU A 616 26.96 22.40 6.22
C LEU A 616 28.47 22.62 6.01
N LEU A 617 29.20 22.94 7.09
CA LEU A 617 30.64 23.27 7.01
C LEU A 617 31.52 22.05 6.73
N PHE A 618 31.23 20.86 7.27
CA PHE A 618 31.98 19.66 6.93
C PHE A 618 31.74 19.21 5.49
N ASN A 619 30.51 19.34 4.97
CA ASN A 619 30.24 19.09 3.55
C ASN A 619 30.91 20.12 2.63
N ALA A 620 30.90 21.41 2.99
CA ALA A 620 31.64 22.45 2.28
C ALA A 620 33.16 22.22 2.27
N ALA A 621 33.71 21.57 3.30
CA ALA A 621 35.12 21.23 3.35
C ALA A 621 35.56 20.17 2.32
N THR A 622 34.63 19.41 1.72
CA THR A 622 34.94 18.47 0.63
C THR A 622 35.38 19.21 -0.65
N THR A 623 34.75 20.35 -0.96
CA THR A 623 35.09 21.20 -2.12
C THR A 623 36.02 22.36 -1.76
N ASN A 624 36.05 22.82 -0.51
CA ASN A 624 36.98 23.84 -0.02
C ASN A 624 37.73 23.40 1.27
N PRO A 625 38.86 22.66 1.15
CA PRO A 625 39.58 22.11 2.30
C PRO A 625 40.21 23.15 3.25
N LYS A 626 40.19 24.44 2.93
CA LYS A 626 40.64 25.51 3.84
C LYS A 626 39.77 25.58 5.10
N ILE A 627 38.46 25.32 4.96
CA ILE A 627 37.46 25.38 6.05
C ILE A 627 37.93 24.58 7.28
N LEU A 628 38.49 23.39 7.05
CA LEU A 628 39.05 22.51 8.09
C LEU A 628 40.10 23.19 8.98
N LYS A 629 40.87 24.14 8.44
CA LYS A 629 41.94 24.86 9.15
C LYS A 629 41.40 26.01 10.02
N MET A 630 40.17 26.44 9.77
CA MET A 630 39.47 27.49 10.51
C MET A 630 38.54 26.91 11.60
N LEU A 631 38.15 25.63 11.49
CA LEU A 631 37.30 24.95 12.46
C LEU A 631 38.01 24.74 13.82
N PRO A 632 37.36 25.06 14.96
CA PRO A 632 37.88 24.76 16.29
C PRO A 632 38.07 23.25 16.53
N LYS A 633 39.12 22.88 17.26
CA LYS A 633 39.52 21.47 17.47
C LYS A 633 38.45 20.57 18.11
N TYR A 634 37.46 21.13 18.82
CA TYR A 634 36.34 20.33 19.38
C TYR A 634 35.35 19.85 18.32
N THR A 635 35.18 20.57 17.20
CA THR A 635 34.22 20.20 16.15
C THR A 635 34.53 18.84 15.52
N PHE A 636 35.80 18.43 15.47
CA PHE A 636 36.22 17.10 15.03
C PHE A 636 35.79 15.97 15.97
N LYS A 637 35.62 16.25 17.28
CA LYS A 637 34.99 15.29 18.22
C LYS A 637 33.48 15.21 18.01
N HIS A 638 32.85 16.35 17.74
CA HIS A 638 31.41 16.42 17.50
C HIS A 638 31.06 15.70 16.19
N TYR A 639 31.87 15.86 15.14
CA TYR A 639 31.79 15.12 13.88
C TYR A 639 31.76 13.59 14.08
N THR A 640 32.64 13.03 14.92
CA THR A 640 32.66 11.57 15.14
C THR A 640 31.40 11.05 15.82
N TYR A 641 30.71 11.85 16.62
CA TYR A 641 29.43 11.48 17.23
C TYR A 641 28.25 11.70 16.26
N LEU A 642 28.18 12.89 15.68
CA LEU A 642 27.09 13.31 14.79
C LEU A 642 27.06 12.56 13.46
N LYS A 643 28.19 11.99 12.99
CA LYS A 643 28.21 11.11 11.82
C LYS A 643 27.50 9.79 12.07
N ASP A 644 27.66 9.23 13.27
CA ASP A 644 27.06 7.96 13.65
C ASP A 644 25.58 8.13 14.05
N GLU A 645 25.20 9.32 14.56
CA GLU A 645 23.81 9.72 14.84
C GLU A 645 23.03 10.09 13.57
N TYR A 646 23.63 10.90 12.67
CA TYR A 646 23.01 11.40 11.44
C TYR A 646 23.67 10.81 10.19
N ILE A 647 23.45 9.50 10.02
CA ILE A 647 23.84 8.73 8.83
C ILE A 647 23.40 9.48 7.56
N ASN A 648 24.25 9.47 6.53
CA ASN A 648 24.05 10.15 5.24
C ASN A 648 23.85 11.69 5.30
N CYS A 649 24.12 12.36 6.44
CA CYS A 649 24.16 13.82 6.52
C CYS A 649 25.59 14.37 6.46
N PHE A 650 26.54 13.72 7.14
CA PHE A 650 27.97 14.09 7.10
C PHE A 650 28.69 13.45 5.89
N PRO A 651 29.79 14.05 5.40
CA PRO A 651 30.67 13.40 4.43
C PRO A 651 31.44 12.22 5.05
N GLU A 652 31.98 11.35 4.22
CA GLU A 652 32.91 10.31 4.68
C GLU A 652 34.34 10.86 4.88
N PRO A 653 35.15 10.29 5.80
CA PRO A 653 36.55 10.71 6.00
C PRO A 653 37.44 10.57 4.76
N SER A 654 37.00 9.81 3.75
CA SER A 654 37.63 9.66 2.43
C SER A 654 37.29 10.80 1.46
N GLU A 655 36.16 11.49 1.63
CA GLU A 655 35.74 12.63 0.80
C GLU A 655 36.44 13.94 1.19
N ILE A 656 37.13 13.98 2.34
CA ILE A 656 37.72 15.19 2.92
C ILE A 656 39.22 15.31 2.56
N PRO A 657 39.66 16.29 1.73
CA PRO A 657 41.05 16.38 1.29
C PRO A 657 42.00 16.94 2.36
N CYS A 658 42.47 16.09 3.29
CA CYS A 658 43.47 16.46 4.31
C CYS A 658 44.85 16.76 3.70
N PRO A 659 45.39 17.98 3.82
CA PRO A 659 46.70 18.32 3.26
C PRO A 659 47.83 17.89 4.22
N GLY A 660 48.29 16.64 4.06
CA GLY A 660 49.54 16.13 4.66
C GLY A 660 49.36 15.02 5.72
N THR A 661 49.27 13.77 5.25
CA THR A 661 49.67 12.53 5.97
C THR A 661 49.35 12.40 7.47
N GLN A 662 48.19 12.89 7.91
CA GLN A 662 47.48 12.43 9.10
C GLN A 662 46.00 12.30 8.72
N SER A 663 45.41 11.14 8.96
CA SER A 663 44.00 10.90 8.66
C SER A 663 43.09 11.53 9.73
N LEU A 664 41.82 11.73 9.40
CA LEU A 664 40.82 12.13 10.39
C LEU A 664 40.66 11.10 11.53
N ARG A 665 40.95 9.81 11.26
CA ARG A 665 41.08 8.78 12.30
C ARG A 665 42.22 9.11 13.26
N ASP A 666 43.41 9.43 12.79
CA ASP A 666 44.56 9.73 13.65
C ASP A 666 44.28 10.92 14.58
N LEU A 667 43.61 11.96 14.06
CA LEU A 667 43.22 13.14 14.83
C LEU A 667 42.16 12.84 15.91
N ALA A 668 41.17 12.00 15.59
CA ALA A 668 40.18 11.52 16.55
C ALA A 668 40.81 10.59 17.60
N THR A 669 41.57 9.58 17.18
CA THR A 669 42.24 8.61 18.05
C THR A 669 43.23 9.29 18.99
N ALA A 670 44.01 10.27 18.53
CA ALA A 670 44.92 11.05 19.39
C ALA A 670 44.17 11.81 20.50
N LEU A 671 42.96 12.33 20.22
CA LEU A 671 42.12 12.98 21.23
C LEU A 671 41.49 11.97 22.21
N THR A 672 41.15 10.77 21.75
CA THR A 672 40.63 9.67 22.60
C THR A 672 41.72 9.12 23.52
N MET A 673 42.96 8.95 23.05
CA MET A 673 44.07 8.45 23.88
C MET A 673 44.46 9.40 25.04
N THR A 674 44.17 10.70 24.92
CA THR A 674 44.31 11.65 26.06
C THR A 674 43.34 11.41 27.21
N ILE A 675 42.28 10.61 27.03
CA ILE A 675 41.26 10.34 28.07
C ILE A 675 41.61 9.07 28.86
N THR A 676 42.31 8.11 28.27
CA THR A 676 42.62 6.80 28.89
C THR A 676 43.82 6.82 29.83
N ASN A 677 44.73 7.79 29.71
CA ASN A 677 46.06 7.73 30.36
C ASN A 677 46.13 8.31 31.79
N ASN A 678 45.01 8.39 32.51
CA ASN A 678 44.95 8.83 33.92
C ASN A 678 44.78 7.67 34.92
N GLY A 679 45.44 6.54 34.66
CA GLY A 679 45.55 5.41 35.58
C GLY A 679 46.85 4.64 35.37
N PRO A 680 47.77 4.60 36.36
CA PRO A 680 48.96 3.76 36.27
C PRO A 680 48.62 2.32 36.68
N ASP A 681 48.87 1.37 35.77
CA ASP A 681 49.42 0.03 35.98
C ASP A 681 49.02 -0.89 34.81
N GLY A 682 49.90 -1.00 33.81
CA GLY A 682 49.75 -1.92 32.71
C GLY A 682 50.39 -3.28 33.04
N VAL A 683 49.62 -4.37 32.92
CA VAL A 683 50.12 -5.74 33.04
C VAL A 683 49.78 -6.51 31.77
N GLU A 684 50.79 -6.75 30.93
CA GLU A 684 50.68 -7.69 29.82
C GLU A 684 50.64 -9.13 30.36
N ILE A 685 49.75 -9.97 29.82
CA ILE A 685 49.73 -11.41 30.09
C ILE A 685 49.85 -12.15 28.76
N ASN A 686 50.86 -13.00 28.66
CA ASN A 686 51.28 -13.63 27.43
C ASN A 686 50.42 -14.87 27.08
N MET A 687 50.12 -15.07 25.79
CA MET A 687 49.04 -15.95 25.33
C MET A 687 49.55 -17.35 24.92
N ASP A 688 50.21 -18.09 25.83
CA ASP A 688 50.87 -19.35 25.44
C ASP A 688 50.88 -20.48 26.51
N SER A 689 49.74 -20.75 27.14
CA SER A 689 49.47 -22.05 27.80
C SER A 689 47.99 -22.25 28.13
N MET A 690 47.34 -23.30 27.58
CA MET A 690 46.15 -23.98 28.14
C MET A 690 45.68 -25.13 27.21
N THR A 691 46.43 -26.24 27.18
CA THR A 691 45.92 -27.53 26.66
C THR A 691 45.53 -28.45 27.82
N SER A 692 44.31 -29.00 27.74
CA SER A 692 43.64 -29.86 28.74
C SER A 692 43.16 -29.17 30.04
N VAL A 693 41.84 -29.21 30.26
CA VAL A 693 41.13 -29.61 31.49
C VAL A 693 39.63 -29.75 31.15
N GLN A 694 38.88 -30.47 31.98
CA GLN A 694 37.59 -31.14 31.69
C GLN A 694 36.38 -30.23 31.44
N ASP A 695 35.35 -30.81 30.78
CA ASP A 695 34.09 -30.18 30.42
C ASP A 695 33.23 -29.66 31.58
N GLY A 696 32.44 -28.63 31.30
CA GLY A 696 31.25 -28.26 32.09
C GLY A 696 31.10 -26.77 32.34
N ALA A 697 32.16 -26.10 32.81
CA ALA A 697 32.14 -24.68 33.16
C ALA A 697 32.57 -23.75 32.00
N THR A 698 33.38 -24.26 31.07
CA THR A 698 34.00 -23.49 29.97
C THR A 698 32.98 -22.92 28.99
N SER A 699 31.81 -23.55 28.80
CA SER A 699 30.78 -23.07 27.88
C SER A 699 30.29 -21.65 28.22
N ALA A 700 29.92 -21.36 29.47
CA ALA A 700 29.37 -20.05 29.83
C ALA A 700 30.41 -18.92 29.65
N TYR A 701 31.68 -19.20 29.96
CA TYR A 701 32.76 -18.21 29.82
C TYR A 701 33.15 -18.03 28.34
N ALA A 702 33.21 -19.11 27.55
CA ALA A 702 33.46 -19.06 26.12
C ALA A 702 32.33 -18.35 25.35
N THR A 703 31.06 -18.63 25.67
CA THR A 703 29.91 -17.89 25.09
C THR A 703 29.95 -16.41 25.45
N THR A 704 30.36 -16.04 26.68
CA THR A 704 30.52 -14.63 27.06
C THR A 704 31.64 -13.94 26.27
N ILE A 705 32.76 -14.63 26.01
CA ILE A 705 33.87 -14.11 25.20
C ILE A 705 33.51 -14.06 23.70
N ALA A 706 32.68 -14.98 23.20
CA ALA A 706 32.13 -14.95 21.85
C ALA A 706 31.09 -13.82 21.66
N ALA A 707 30.25 -13.56 22.66
CA ALA A 707 29.31 -12.44 22.69
C ALA A 707 29.97 -11.06 22.80
N MET A 708 31.31 -10.98 22.87
CA MET A 708 32.06 -9.73 22.68
C MET A 708 32.64 -9.57 21.27
N ARG A 709 32.44 -10.55 20.38
CA ARG A 709 33.12 -10.62 19.06
C ARG A 709 32.24 -10.44 17.84
N VAL A 710 30.92 -10.56 17.95
CA VAL A 710 30.02 -10.39 16.78
C VAL A 710 29.95 -8.91 16.39
N GLN A 711 30.90 -8.49 15.56
CA GLN A 711 31.01 -7.15 14.98
C GLN A 711 30.88 -7.17 13.45
N THR A 712 31.07 -8.33 12.82
CA THR A 712 30.89 -8.55 11.38
C THR A 712 29.74 -9.52 11.10
N GLU A 713 29.28 -9.57 9.85
CA GLU A 713 28.29 -10.56 9.42
C GLU A 713 28.87 -11.98 9.42
N GLU A 714 30.16 -12.15 9.08
CA GLU A 714 30.87 -13.44 9.14
C GLU A 714 30.91 -14.03 10.57
N ASP A 715 31.15 -13.19 11.58
CA ASP A 715 31.08 -13.60 13.00
C ASP A 715 29.66 -14.08 13.37
N ALA A 716 28.62 -13.43 12.84
CA ALA A 716 27.23 -13.78 13.09
C ALA A 716 26.85 -15.12 12.42
N GLU A 717 27.32 -15.38 11.20
CA GLU A 717 27.12 -16.67 10.53
C GLU A 717 27.82 -17.82 11.29
N ALA A 718 29.08 -17.61 11.70
CA ALA A 718 29.84 -18.61 12.46
C ALA A 718 29.21 -18.91 13.84
N PHE A 719 28.66 -17.90 14.51
CA PHE A 719 27.96 -18.07 15.79
C PHE A 719 26.57 -18.71 15.61
N TYR A 720 25.84 -18.39 14.53
CA TYR A 720 24.58 -19.06 14.17
C TYR A 720 24.79 -20.55 13.88
N GLU A 721 25.82 -20.91 13.11
CA GLU A 721 26.23 -22.31 12.89
C GLU A 721 26.48 -23.06 14.20
N GLN A 722 27.10 -22.41 15.20
CA GLN A 722 27.33 -23.01 16.51
C GLN A 722 26.03 -23.14 17.34
N ALA A 723 25.07 -22.24 17.20
CA ALA A 723 23.73 -22.39 17.77
C ALA A 723 22.98 -23.56 17.12
N LEU A 724 23.03 -23.71 15.79
CA LEU A 724 22.42 -24.84 15.09
C LEU A 724 23.00 -26.21 15.53
N ARG A 725 24.31 -26.28 15.82
CA ARG A 725 24.93 -27.49 16.40
C ARG A 725 24.43 -27.81 17.81
N ASN A 726 23.98 -26.82 18.58
CA ASN A 726 23.30 -27.04 19.86
C ASN A 726 21.85 -27.51 19.66
N LEU A 727 21.16 -27.01 18.63
CA LEU A 727 19.84 -27.49 18.21
C LEU A 727 19.87 -28.96 17.74
N ASP A 728 20.87 -29.36 16.94
CA ASP A 728 21.10 -30.74 16.52
C ASP A 728 21.23 -31.70 17.74
N ARG A 729 21.95 -31.27 18.79
CA ARG A 729 22.09 -32.02 20.05
C ARG A 729 20.76 -32.12 20.82
N ILE A 730 19.97 -31.05 20.84
CA ILE A 730 18.62 -31.03 21.44
C ILE A 730 17.71 -32.04 20.74
N HIS A 731 17.74 -32.13 19.41
CA HIS A 731 16.99 -33.14 18.65
C HIS A 731 17.40 -34.58 18.99
N VAL A 732 18.70 -34.85 19.14
CA VAL A 732 19.20 -36.16 19.58
C VAL A 732 18.68 -36.50 20.99
N LEU A 733 18.71 -35.56 21.94
CA LEU A 733 18.20 -35.76 23.31
C LEU A 733 16.68 -36.02 23.32
N LEU A 734 15.90 -35.24 22.57
CA LEU A 734 14.45 -35.43 22.40
C LEU A 734 14.12 -36.80 21.78
N ARG A 735 14.91 -37.25 20.80
CA ARG A 735 14.75 -38.60 20.22
C ARG A 735 15.03 -39.71 21.25
N GLN A 736 16.05 -39.52 22.11
CA GLN A 736 16.54 -40.51 23.08
C GLN A 736 15.67 -40.71 24.33
N GLN A 737 14.94 -39.69 24.82
CA GLN A 737 14.19 -39.78 26.08
C GLN A 737 13.12 -40.89 26.13
N GLN A 738 12.68 -41.42 24.98
CA GLN A 738 11.51 -42.30 24.89
C GLN A 738 11.74 -43.53 23.99
N THR A 739 12.71 -44.39 24.33
CA THR A 739 12.83 -45.72 23.73
C THR A 739 12.13 -46.76 24.62
N PRO A 740 10.99 -47.36 24.22
CA PRO A 740 10.15 -48.14 25.15
C PRO A 740 10.81 -49.38 25.77
N GLN A 741 11.79 -49.97 25.09
CA GLN A 741 12.38 -51.27 25.46
C GLN A 741 13.17 -51.28 26.79
N ASN A 742 13.56 -50.11 27.33
CA ASN A 742 14.32 -50.02 28.58
C ASN A 742 13.51 -49.57 29.81
N GLN A 743 12.22 -49.25 29.66
CA GLN A 743 11.42 -48.69 30.77
C GLN A 743 11.13 -49.69 31.91
N SER A 744 11.37 -50.99 31.73
CA SER A 744 11.22 -52.00 32.79
C SER A 744 12.37 -52.02 33.82
N GLN A 745 13.50 -51.34 33.58
CA GLN A 745 14.65 -51.31 34.50
C GLN A 745 15.37 -49.95 34.62
N ALA A 746 14.91 -48.89 33.93
CA ALA A 746 15.51 -47.57 34.04
C ALA A 746 15.30 -46.94 35.44
N ARG A 747 16.38 -46.56 36.14
CA ARG A 747 16.28 -45.80 37.39
C ARG A 747 15.69 -44.41 37.14
N PRO A 748 14.76 -43.90 37.99
CA PRO A 748 14.15 -42.58 37.83
C PRO A 748 15.18 -41.43 37.87
N ASP A 749 16.33 -41.64 38.50
CA ASP A 749 17.43 -40.67 38.55
C ASP A 749 18.04 -40.38 37.16
N LEU A 750 18.10 -41.38 36.27
CA LEU A 750 18.66 -41.19 34.93
C LEU A 750 17.73 -40.34 34.06
N ALA A 751 16.42 -40.63 34.09
CA ALA A 751 15.41 -39.86 33.36
C ALA A 751 15.43 -38.39 33.79
N ASN A 752 15.49 -38.13 35.11
CA ASN A 752 15.60 -36.77 35.63
C ASN A 752 16.91 -36.07 35.22
N ARG A 753 18.06 -36.75 35.21
CA ARG A 753 19.32 -36.18 34.71
C ARG A 753 19.28 -35.86 33.21
N HIS A 754 18.73 -36.75 32.38
CA HIS A 754 18.58 -36.50 30.94
C HIS A 754 17.64 -35.31 30.66
N ARG A 755 16.59 -35.14 31.48
CA ARG A 755 15.66 -34.01 31.45
C ARG A 755 16.31 -32.69 31.88
N GLU A 756 17.09 -32.72 32.97
CA GLU A 756 17.86 -31.58 33.47
C GLU A 756 18.91 -31.09 32.44
N VAL A 757 19.58 -32.03 31.76
CA VAL A 757 20.50 -31.71 30.65
C VAL A 757 19.74 -31.12 29.46
N LEU A 758 18.61 -31.71 29.03
CA LEU A 758 17.80 -31.18 27.93
C LEU A 758 17.33 -29.73 28.20
N LEU A 759 16.78 -29.45 29.39
CA LEU A 759 16.32 -28.11 29.75
C LEU A 759 17.47 -27.09 29.83
N ARG A 760 18.67 -27.50 30.28
CA ARG A 760 19.88 -26.67 30.22
C ARG A 760 20.35 -26.38 28.80
N GLN A 761 20.27 -27.36 27.89
CA GLN A 761 20.65 -27.15 26.48
C GLN A 761 19.63 -26.26 25.76
N LEU A 762 18.32 -26.48 25.96
CA LEU A 762 17.25 -25.62 25.43
C LEU A 762 17.44 -24.16 25.86
N SER A 763 17.67 -23.92 27.15
CA SER A 763 17.88 -22.56 27.71
C SER A 763 19.28 -21.98 27.50
N ALA A 764 20.25 -22.76 26.98
CA ALA A 764 21.48 -22.23 26.41
C ALA A 764 21.25 -21.77 24.97
N CYS A 765 20.80 -22.69 24.11
CA CYS A 765 20.58 -22.45 22.70
C CYS A 765 19.57 -21.33 22.42
N GLN A 766 18.53 -21.16 23.25
CA GLN A 766 17.62 -20.02 23.14
C GLN A 766 18.34 -18.68 23.38
N ARG A 767 19.20 -18.58 24.40
CA ARG A 767 19.96 -17.34 24.67
C ARG A 767 21.00 -17.05 23.59
N ASP A 768 21.62 -18.09 23.03
CA ASP A 768 22.53 -17.97 21.89
C ASP A 768 21.78 -17.37 20.68
N LEU A 769 20.55 -17.83 20.40
CA LEU A 769 19.71 -17.32 19.30
C LEU A 769 19.13 -15.93 19.59
N GLU A 770 18.59 -15.67 20.78
CA GLU A 770 18.07 -14.35 21.20
C GLU A 770 19.14 -13.26 21.10
N TYR A 771 20.41 -13.59 21.37
CA TYR A 771 21.52 -12.69 21.13
C TYR A 771 21.69 -12.37 19.63
N ILE A 772 21.68 -13.37 18.74
CA ILE A 772 21.79 -13.16 17.28
C ILE A 772 20.61 -12.32 16.76
N VAL A 773 19.40 -12.50 17.29
CA VAL A 773 18.23 -11.64 16.97
C VAL A 773 18.47 -10.17 17.32
N SER A 774 19.23 -9.89 18.38
CA SER A 774 19.57 -8.52 18.79
C SER A 774 20.69 -7.88 17.94
N VAL A 775 21.49 -8.68 17.23
CA VAL A 775 22.52 -8.18 16.30
C VAL A 775 21.92 -8.10 14.90
N HIS A 776 21.55 -6.88 14.47
CA HIS A 776 20.85 -6.59 13.21
C HIS A 776 21.63 -7.01 11.94
N THR A 777 21.53 -8.30 11.60
CA THR A 777 22.23 -9.00 10.50
C THR A 777 21.24 -9.82 9.69
N LYS A 778 21.65 -10.38 8.55
CA LYS A 778 20.83 -11.35 7.80
C LYS A 778 20.38 -12.52 8.69
N GLN A 779 21.32 -13.09 9.46
CA GLN A 779 21.07 -14.27 10.29
C GLN A 779 20.17 -13.99 11.52
N GLY A 780 20.02 -12.74 11.95
CA GLY A 780 19.07 -12.36 13.01
C GLY A 780 17.63 -12.81 12.73
N ARG A 781 17.20 -12.79 11.46
CA ARG A 781 15.85 -13.20 11.03
C ARG A 781 15.67 -14.73 11.11
N ASN A 782 16.69 -15.47 10.68
CA ASN A 782 16.75 -16.93 10.76
C ASN A 782 16.85 -17.41 12.22
N ALA A 783 17.55 -16.66 13.08
CA ALA A 783 17.64 -16.92 14.52
C ALA A 783 16.32 -16.69 15.25
N GLU A 784 15.53 -15.68 14.88
CA GLU A 784 14.20 -15.43 15.47
C GLU A 784 13.26 -16.62 15.21
N PHE A 785 13.20 -17.09 13.97
CA PHE A 785 12.41 -18.25 13.57
C PHE A 785 12.86 -19.54 14.30
N ALA A 786 14.18 -19.76 14.41
CA ALA A 786 14.74 -20.89 15.17
C ALA A 786 14.44 -20.79 16.69
N SER A 787 14.40 -19.59 17.26
CA SER A 787 14.06 -19.37 18.68
C SER A 787 12.59 -19.72 18.97
N MET A 788 11.65 -19.29 18.11
CA MET A 788 10.23 -19.68 18.25
C MET A 788 10.00 -21.20 18.07
N TYR A 789 10.80 -21.86 17.23
CA TYR A 789 10.81 -23.32 17.15
C TYR A 789 11.30 -23.98 18.46
N LEU A 790 12.32 -23.41 19.11
CA LEU A 790 12.75 -23.84 20.45
C LEU A 790 11.69 -23.60 21.52
N GLU A 791 10.96 -22.48 21.50
CA GLU A 791 9.81 -22.25 22.39
C GLU A 791 8.74 -23.35 22.21
N CYS A 792 8.42 -23.72 20.98
CA CYS A 792 7.50 -24.84 20.69
C CYS A 792 8.02 -26.18 21.25
N CYS A 793 9.34 -26.43 21.18
CA CYS A 793 9.98 -27.59 21.80
C CYS A 793 9.96 -27.54 23.35
N GLN A 794 10.09 -26.36 23.97
CA GLN A 794 9.96 -26.21 25.42
C GLN A 794 8.52 -26.43 25.90
N LEU A 795 7.53 -25.87 25.20
CA LEU A 795 6.12 -26.12 25.47
C LEU A 795 5.78 -27.61 25.36
N LEU A 796 6.31 -28.31 24.36
CA LEU A 796 6.20 -29.78 24.22
C LEU A 796 6.73 -30.50 25.47
N VAL A 797 7.92 -30.16 25.96
CA VAL A 797 8.48 -30.77 27.19
C VAL A 797 7.59 -30.46 28.40
N MET A 798 7.11 -29.23 28.57
CA MET A 798 6.19 -28.87 29.65
C MET A 798 4.86 -29.64 29.58
N ILE A 799 4.32 -29.86 28.39
CA ILE A 799 3.12 -30.69 28.17
C ILE A 799 3.42 -32.15 28.55
N GLN A 800 4.57 -32.70 28.14
CA GLN A 800 4.98 -34.08 28.43
C GLN A 800 5.40 -34.31 29.90
N GLU A 801 5.77 -33.27 30.64
CA GLU A 801 5.96 -33.36 32.10
C GLU A 801 4.64 -33.27 32.88
N SER A 802 3.63 -32.57 32.34
CA SER A 802 2.41 -32.24 33.09
C SER A 802 1.19 -33.12 32.78
N TYR A 803 1.12 -33.84 31.65
CA TYR A 803 -0.12 -34.51 31.20
C TYR A 803 -0.75 -35.51 32.18
N ASP A 804 0.04 -36.22 33.00
CA ASP A 804 -0.44 -37.16 34.05
C ASP A 804 -0.77 -36.45 35.39
N SER A 805 -0.56 -35.13 35.50
CA SER A 805 -0.82 -34.36 36.72
C SER A 805 -2.28 -33.86 36.79
N PRO A 806 -2.94 -33.90 37.96
CA PRO A 806 -4.23 -33.23 38.16
C PRO A 806 -4.21 -31.72 37.85
N SER A 807 -3.04 -31.09 37.87
CA SER A 807 -2.86 -29.67 37.50
C SER A 807 -2.99 -29.41 35.99
N PHE A 808 -2.86 -30.44 35.14
CA PHE A 808 -2.92 -30.34 33.68
C PHE A 808 -4.24 -29.75 33.18
N ILE A 809 -5.35 -30.04 33.87
CA ILE A 809 -6.70 -29.58 33.51
C ILE A 809 -6.78 -28.05 33.38
N MET A 810 -5.99 -27.33 34.20
CA MET A 810 -5.92 -25.86 34.18
C MET A 810 -4.82 -25.31 33.27
N LEU A 811 -3.75 -26.09 33.02
CA LEU A 811 -2.60 -25.69 32.21
C LEU A 811 -2.79 -25.97 30.71
N ALA A 812 -3.40 -27.09 30.35
CA ALA A 812 -3.54 -27.56 28.98
C ALA A 812 -4.20 -26.54 28.03
N PRO A 813 -5.29 -25.84 28.39
CA PRO A 813 -5.87 -24.81 27.51
C PRO A 813 -4.91 -23.64 27.24
N ILE A 814 -4.09 -23.25 28.21
CA ILE A 814 -3.11 -22.16 28.10
C ILE A 814 -1.93 -22.61 27.21
N LEU A 815 -1.34 -23.78 27.51
CA LEU A 815 -0.21 -24.34 26.76
C LEU A 815 -0.58 -24.62 25.30
N SER A 816 -1.80 -25.11 25.06
CA SER A 816 -2.35 -25.28 23.71
C SER A 816 -2.45 -23.94 22.97
N ALA A 817 -3.09 -22.94 23.56
CA ALA A 817 -3.31 -21.64 22.92
C ALA A 817 -2.00 -20.88 22.66
N GLN A 818 -1.01 -21.01 23.53
CA GLN A 818 0.36 -20.50 23.29
C GLN A 818 1.02 -21.18 22.08
N LEU A 819 0.95 -22.51 22.00
CA LEU A 819 1.53 -23.29 20.90
C LEU A 819 0.84 -22.99 19.56
N PHE A 820 -0.49 -22.82 19.57
CA PHE A 820 -1.26 -22.32 18.43
C PHE A 820 -0.73 -20.97 17.95
N ARG A 821 -0.66 -19.97 18.85
CA ARG A 821 -0.24 -18.60 18.52
C ARG A 821 1.16 -18.56 17.91
N LEU A 822 2.13 -19.27 18.50
CA LEU A 822 3.49 -19.39 17.95
C LEU A 822 3.47 -20.01 16.55
N SER A 823 2.75 -21.12 16.36
CA SER A 823 2.69 -21.81 15.07
C SER A 823 2.02 -21.02 13.94
N TYR A 824 1.13 -20.07 14.25
CA TYR A 824 0.57 -19.14 13.25
C TYR A 824 1.48 -17.93 13.02
N TYR A 825 2.17 -17.43 14.04
CA TYR A 825 3.19 -16.38 13.89
C TYR A 825 4.31 -16.83 12.96
N MET A 826 4.85 -18.03 13.18
CA MET A 826 5.93 -18.62 12.38
C MET A 826 5.59 -18.78 10.89
N ASP A 827 4.35 -19.13 10.55
CA ASP A 827 3.90 -19.43 9.17
C ASP A 827 3.49 -18.17 8.37
N HIS A 828 3.09 -17.10 9.05
CA HIS A 828 2.50 -15.91 8.39
C HIS A 828 3.30 -14.60 8.55
N ILE A 829 4.31 -14.56 9.43
CA ILE A 829 5.24 -13.41 9.58
C ILE A 829 6.50 -13.57 8.72
N PHE A 830 6.92 -14.80 8.43
CA PHE A 830 8.14 -15.09 7.71
C PHE A 830 7.85 -15.46 6.25
N LEU A 831 8.40 -14.66 5.32
CA LEU A 831 8.42 -14.95 3.90
C LEU A 831 9.70 -15.72 3.54
N GLY A 832 9.63 -16.56 2.52
CA GLY A 832 10.73 -17.48 2.14
C GLY A 832 10.64 -18.87 2.80
N LEU A 833 9.73 -19.07 3.76
CA LEU A 833 9.56 -20.35 4.45
C LEU A 833 9.08 -21.46 3.50
N ASP A 834 9.85 -22.55 3.41
CA ASP A 834 9.64 -23.67 2.49
C ASP A 834 8.44 -24.56 2.87
N ALA A 835 7.99 -25.39 1.92
CA ALA A 835 6.82 -26.23 2.10
C ALA A 835 7.01 -27.30 3.19
N THR A 836 8.23 -27.81 3.40
CA THR A 836 8.51 -28.82 4.43
C THR A 836 8.50 -28.20 5.83
N ALA A 837 9.14 -27.05 6.03
CA ALA A 837 9.09 -26.35 7.30
C ALA A 837 7.68 -25.87 7.67
N LYS A 838 6.85 -25.49 6.68
CA LYS A 838 5.42 -25.20 6.93
C LYS A 838 4.65 -26.40 7.47
N VAL A 839 4.88 -27.59 6.93
CA VAL A 839 4.30 -28.82 7.49
C VAL A 839 4.87 -29.10 8.89
N SER A 840 6.17 -28.87 9.14
CA SER A 840 6.76 -29.00 10.49
C SER A 840 6.14 -28.05 11.53
N VAL A 841 5.82 -26.82 11.15
CA VAL A 841 5.10 -25.86 11.99
C VAL A 841 3.63 -26.28 12.18
N GLY A 842 2.94 -26.66 11.10
CA GLY A 842 1.57 -27.18 11.14
C GLY A 842 1.41 -28.46 11.97
N TYR A 843 2.47 -29.26 12.09
CA TYR A 843 2.49 -30.47 12.92
C TYR A 843 2.35 -30.15 14.42
N PHE A 844 2.87 -29.01 14.91
CA PHE A 844 2.60 -28.55 16.28
C PHE A 844 1.11 -28.17 16.51
N ARG A 845 0.38 -27.73 15.47
CA ARG A 845 -1.08 -27.47 15.55
C ARG A 845 -1.90 -28.75 15.77
N ILE A 846 -1.33 -29.94 15.52
CA ILE A 846 -1.94 -31.23 15.88
C ILE A 846 -1.81 -31.48 17.38
N LEU A 847 -0.62 -31.28 17.95
CA LEU A 847 -0.39 -31.39 19.40
C LEU A 847 -1.28 -30.39 20.17
N ALA A 848 -1.31 -29.14 19.72
CA ALA A 848 -2.12 -28.09 20.34
C ALA A 848 -3.61 -28.49 20.39
N ASN A 849 -4.14 -29.09 19.32
CA ASN A 849 -5.53 -29.57 19.27
C ASN A 849 -5.77 -30.73 20.25
N LEU A 850 -4.88 -31.73 20.31
CA LEU A 850 -4.98 -32.83 21.26
C LEU A 850 -4.97 -32.33 22.72
N VAL A 851 -4.05 -31.43 23.05
CA VAL A 851 -3.94 -30.83 24.40
C VAL A 851 -5.20 -30.02 24.75
N TRP A 852 -5.74 -29.25 23.81
CA TRP A 852 -7.02 -28.53 23.98
C TRP A 852 -8.18 -29.48 24.28
N PHE A 853 -8.31 -30.54 23.47
CA PHE A 853 -9.35 -31.57 23.61
C PHE A 853 -9.35 -32.18 25.01
N PHE A 854 -8.20 -32.63 25.53
CA PHE A 854 -8.15 -33.21 26.87
C PHE A 854 -8.41 -32.20 27.98
N GLY A 855 -7.86 -30.99 27.88
CA GLY A 855 -8.14 -29.91 28.84
C GLY A 855 -9.64 -29.62 28.94
N MET A 856 -10.34 -29.50 27.80
CA MET A 856 -11.78 -29.26 27.78
C MET A 856 -12.62 -30.46 28.27
N VAL A 857 -12.27 -31.69 27.88
CA VAL A 857 -12.97 -32.91 28.32
C VAL A 857 -12.82 -33.11 29.83
N GLN A 858 -11.61 -32.98 30.37
CA GLN A 858 -11.35 -33.12 31.81
C GLN A 858 -12.01 -31.99 32.62
N LYS A 859 -11.97 -30.73 32.14
CA LYS A 859 -12.61 -29.58 32.79
C LYS A 859 -14.12 -29.75 32.91
N LYS A 860 -14.81 -30.17 31.83
CA LYS A 860 -16.26 -30.43 31.87
C LYS A 860 -16.63 -31.68 32.69
N ALA A 861 -15.79 -32.72 32.71
CA ALA A 861 -16.01 -33.90 33.55
C ALA A 861 -15.88 -33.59 35.05
N GLY A 862 -14.93 -32.73 35.44
CA GLY A 862 -14.75 -32.33 36.84
C GLY A 862 -15.94 -31.56 37.42
N VAL A 863 -16.57 -30.68 36.63
CA VAL A 863 -17.77 -29.94 37.05
C VAL A 863 -18.92 -30.90 37.39
N ALA A 864 -19.18 -31.90 36.55
CA ALA A 864 -20.26 -32.87 36.77
C ALA A 864 -20.10 -33.71 38.05
N ALA A 865 -18.86 -33.92 38.52
CA ALA A 865 -18.58 -34.60 39.79
C ALA A 865 -18.78 -33.69 41.02
N SER A 866 -18.73 -32.37 40.85
CA SER A 866 -18.96 -31.40 41.94
C SER A 866 -20.44 -31.11 42.21
N SER A 867 -21.32 -31.39 41.24
CA SER A 867 -22.77 -31.16 41.34
C SER A 867 -23.58 -32.28 42.01
N SER A 868 -22.96 -33.42 42.37
CA SER A 868 -23.67 -34.62 42.84
C SER A 868 -23.82 -34.74 44.37
N SER A 869 -23.63 -33.67 45.14
CA SER A 869 -23.60 -33.71 46.62
C SER A 869 -24.59 -32.76 47.32
N SER A 870 -25.71 -32.42 46.68
CA SER A 870 -26.80 -31.65 47.30
C SER A 870 -28.18 -32.20 46.90
N SER A 871 -29.06 -32.37 47.89
CA SER A 871 -30.40 -32.96 47.72
C SER A 871 -31.30 -32.18 46.73
N PRO A 872 -32.17 -32.86 45.97
CA PRO A 872 -33.02 -32.20 44.97
C PRO A 872 -34.16 -31.41 45.61
N SER A 873 -34.30 -30.14 45.20
CA SER A 873 -35.49 -29.32 45.43
C SER A 873 -35.98 -28.72 44.10
N SER A 874 -37.28 -28.43 44.00
CA SER A 874 -37.95 -28.23 42.72
C SER A 874 -37.86 -26.81 42.17
N ALA A 875 -37.23 -26.66 41.00
CA ALA A 875 -37.37 -25.49 40.12
C ALA A 875 -37.31 -25.91 38.64
N THR A 876 -38.26 -25.46 37.83
CA THR A 876 -38.30 -25.72 36.38
C THR A 876 -37.48 -24.67 35.63
N GLY A 877 -36.27 -25.04 35.24
CA GLY A 877 -35.45 -24.35 34.24
C GLY A 877 -34.85 -25.37 33.25
N PRO A 878 -34.30 -24.93 32.10
CA PRO A 878 -33.59 -25.82 31.20
C PRO A 878 -32.40 -26.46 31.93
N ARG A 879 -32.22 -27.77 31.76
CA ARG A 879 -31.10 -28.49 32.37
C ARG A 879 -29.79 -28.08 31.69
N GLU A 880 -28.79 -27.69 32.48
CA GLU A 880 -27.40 -27.74 32.04
C GLU A 880 -26.93 -29.21 32.10
N ASP A 881 -27.39 -30.02 31.14
CA ASP A 881 -27.04 -31.43 31.05
C ASP A 881 -25.54 -31.63 30.76
N GLY A 882 -24.95 -32.65 31.39
CA GLY A 882 -23.51 -32.91 31.36
C GLY A 882 -22.97 -33.27 29.96
N LEU A 883 -21.65 -33.06 29.78
CA LEU A 883 -20.83 -33.29 28.56
C LEU A 883 -21.58 -33.96 27.40
N THR A 884 -22.30 -33.16 26.60
CA THR A 884 -23.15 -33.71 25.53
C THR A 884 -22.31 -34.46 24.50
N ARG A 885 -22.84 -35.60 24.05
CA ARG A 885 -22.19 -36.47 23.05
C ARG A 885 -21.80 -35.67 21.79
N GLU A 886 -22.67 -34.76 21.38
CA GLU A 886 -22.50 -33.83 20.26
C GLU A 886 -21.28 -32.92 20.44
N TYR A 887 -21.07 -32.33 21.62
CA TYR A 887 -19.90 -31.48 21.91
C TYR A 887 -18.58 -32.28 21.80
N LEU A 888 -18.57 -33.52 22.29
CA LEU A 888 -17.41 -34.40 22.16
C LEU A 888 -17.15 -34.82 20.70
N GLN A 889 -18.21 -35.13 19.94
CA GLN A 889 -18.10 -35.48 18.51
C GLN A 889 -17.64 -34.28 17.67
N SER A 890 -18.10 -33.07 17.97
CA SER A 890 -17.69 -31.84 17.28
C SER A 890 -16.18 -31.55 17.43
N MET A 891 -15.63 -31.65 18.65
CA MET A 891 -14.18 -31.49 18.85
C MET A 891 -13.36 -32.58 18.15
N LEU A 892 -13.82 -33.84 18.16
CA LEU A 892 -13.17 -34.93 17.42
C LEU A 892 -13.23 -34.71 15.90
N GLN A 893 -14.33 -34.15 15.38
CA GLN A 893 -14.48 -33.78 13.96
C GLN A 893 -13.52 -32.66 13.56
N GLN A 894 -13.33 -31.65 14.43
CA GLN A 894 -12.34 -30.58 14.23
C GLN A 894 -10.91 -31.14 14.17
N ALA A 895 -10.54 -32.04 15.10
CA ALA A 895 -9.25 -32.71 15.08
C ALA A 895 -9.03 -33.55 13.80
N ILE A 896 -10.04 -34.30 13.35
CA ILE A 896 -10.00 -35.07 12.09
C ILE A 896 -9.88 -34.13 10.87
N LYS A 897 -10.54 -32.97 10.88
CA LYS A 897 -10.46 -31.97 9.79
C LYS A 897 -9.04 -31.40 9.66
N ARG A 898 -8.42 -30.91 10.75
CA ARG A 898 -7.01 -30.44 10.69
C ARG A 898 -6.07 -31.56 10.27
N LEU A 899 -6.22 -32.77 10.82
CA LEU A 899 -5.36 -33.89 10.47
C LEU A 899 -5.44 -34.24 8.97
N THR A 900 -6.62 -34.15 8.37
CA THR A 900 -6.81 -34.31 6.92
C THR A 900 -6.18 -33.16 6.13
N TYR A 901 -6.29 -31.93 6.60
CA TYR A 901 -5.68 -30.75 5.97
C TYR A 901 -4.15 -30.83 5.97
N LEU A 902 -3.52 -31.17 7.10
CA LEU A 902 -2.06 -31.34 7.18
C LEU A 902 -1.58 -32.52 6.32
N GLN A 903 -2.33 -33.63 6.28
CA GLN A 903 -2.02 -34.75 5.38
C GLN A 903 -2.09 -34.34 3.89
N ALA A 904 -3.05 -33.49 3.50
CA ALA A 904 -3.12 -32.94 2.15
C ALA A 904 -2.01 -31.91 1.83
N GLN A 905 -1.46 -31.23 2.84
CA GLN A 905 -0.23 -30.43 2.68
C GLN A 905 1.02 -31.33 2.50
N MET A 906 1.08 -32.46 3.22
CA MET A 906 2.14 -33.47 3.06
C MET A 906 2.15 -34.17 1.69
N ASP A 907 1.04 -34.15 0.96
CA ASP A 907 0.90 -34.75 -0.39
C ASP A 907 1.42 -33.84 -1.52
N ARG A 908 1.92 -32.65 -1.20
CA ARG A 908 2.41 -31.68 -2.18
C ARG A 908 3.80 -32.03 -2.73
N PRO A 909 4.08 -31.76 -4.02
CA PRO A 909 5.36 -32.13 -4.66
C PRO A 909 6.56 -31.31 -4.16
N GLU A 910 6.34 -30.13 -3.56
CA GLU A 910 7.40 -29.27 -3.02
C GLU A 910 7.89 -29.70 -1.63
N VAL A 911 7.32 -30.76 -1.04
CA VAL A 911 7.64 -31.25 0.32
C VAL A 911 8.62 -32.42 0.27
N ASP A 912 9.66 -32.39 1.11
CA ASP A 912 10.65 -33.45 1.27
C ASP A 912 10.02 -34.73 1.87
N GLN A 913 9.49 -35.57 0.98
CA GLN A 913 8.84 -36.83 1.32
C GLN A 913 9.73 -37.78 2.13
N ALA A 914 11.05 -37.77 1.89
CA ALA A 914 11.98 -38.65 2.59
C ALA A 914 12.08 -38.28 4.08
N ARG A 915 12.11 -36.97 4.39
CA ARG A 915 12.13 -36.45 5.76
C ARG A 915 10.81 -36.66 6.50
N ILE A 916 9.67 -36.45 5.83
CA ILE A 916 8.35 -36.51 6.49
C ILE A 916 7.75 -37.92 6.61
N GLN A 917 8.27 -38.92 5.89
CA GLN A 917 7.68 -40.27 5.80
C GLN A 917 7.45 -40.95 7.15
N GLY A 918 8.36 -40.80 8.13
CA GLY A 918 8.18 -41.36 9.47
C GLY A 918 6.99 -40.74 10.22
N TYR A 919 6.83 -39.43 10.11
CA TYR A 919 5.73 -38.67 10.72
C TYR A 919 4.39 -38.94 10.00
N ARG A 920 4.43 -39.18 8.68
CA ARG A 920 3.26 -39.58 7.87
C ARG A 920 2.58 -40.84 8.41
N VAL A 921 3.36 -41.84 8.83
CA VAL A 921 2.84 -43.08 9.47
C VAL A 921 2.19 -42.77 10.81
N ILE A 922 2.84 -41.99 11.68
CA ILE A 922 2.33 -41.60 13.00
C ILE A 922 1.00 -40.85 12.89
N LEU A 923 0.88 -39.93 11.92
CA LEU A 923 -0.37 -39.23 11.62
C LEU A 923 -1.45 -40.17 11.04
N GLY A 924 -1.06 -41.21 10.30
CA GLY A 924 -1.95 -42.28 9.85
C GLY A 924 -2.57 -43.05 11.03
N ASP A 925 -1.75 -43.50 11.98
CA ASP A 925 -2.22 -44.17 13.19
C ASP A 925 -3.12 -43.28 14.05
N LEU A 926 -2.76 -41.99 14.20
CA LEU A 926 -3.58 -41.00 14.89
C LEU A 926 -4.94 -40.79 14.19
N ARG A 927 -4.97 -40.76 12.85
CA ARG A 927 -6.21 -40.66 12.06
C ARG A 927 -7.13 -41.84 12.34
N VAL A 928 -6.59 -43.05 12.38
CA VAL A 928 -7.35 -44.27 12.68
C VAL A 928 -7.85 -44.25 14.13
N ALA A 929 -7.04 -43.79 15.09
CA ALA A 929 -7.45 -43.65 16.49
C ALA A 929 -8.60 -42.63 16.67
N LEU A 930 -8.49 -41.45 16.05
CA LEU A 930 -9.54 -40.42 16.10
C LEU A 930 -10.85 -40.91 15.44
N LEU A 931 -10.77 -41.61 14.30
CA LEU A 931 -11.94 -42.19 13.64
C LEU A 931 -12.61 -43.30 14.45
N ARG A 932 -11.87 -44.07 15.26
CA ARG A 932 -12.44 -45.02 16.23
C ARG A 932 -13.15 -44.27 17.36
N ALA A 933 -12.51 -43.27 17.97
CA ALA A 933 -13.08 -42.48 19.05
C ALA A 933 -14.34 -41.70 18.62
N PHE A 934 -14.39 -41.19 17.38
CA PHE A 934 -15.55 -40.48 16.84
C PHE A 934 -16.77 -41.41 16.64
N LYS A 935 -16.54 -42.68 16.22
CA LYS A 935 -17.58 -43.70 16.09
C LYS A 935 -18.06 -44.23 17.45
N SER A 936 -17.13 -44.48 18.36
CA SER A 936 -17.39 -45.06 19.69
C SER A 936 -16.46 -44.45 20.75
N PRO A 937 -16.86 -43.33 21.39
CA PRO A 937 -16.05 -42.69 22.43
C PRO A 937 -16.10 -43.52 23.72
N SER A 938 -15.12 -44.40 23.91
CA SER A 938 -14.91 -45.14 25.14
C SER A 938 -13.65 -44.64 25.87
N THR A 939 -13.61 -44.82 27.19
CA THR A 939 -12.44 -44.46 28.02
C THR A 939 -11.14 -45.08 27.48
N LEU A 940 -11.21 -46.28 26.90
CA LEU A 940 -10.06 -46.97 26.31
C LEU A 940 -9.55 -46.28 25.03
N GLU A 941 -10.42 -45.77 24.16
CA GLU A 941 -9.99 -44.96 23.01
C GLU A 941 -9.45 -43.59 23.44
N VAL A 942 -10.05 -42.96 24.46
CA VAL A 942 -9.59 -41.67 25.02
C VAL A 942 -8.19 -41.81 25.62
N VAL A 943 -7.90 -42.89 26.35
CA VAL A 943 -6.55 -43.20 26.88
C VAL A 943 -5.55 -43.51 25.76
N ARG A 944 -5.96 -44.19 24.68
CA ARG A 944 -5.09 -44.36 23.50
C ARG A 944 -4.76 -43.02 22.84
N LEU A 945 -5.73 -42.11 22.74
CA LEU A 945 -5.50 -40.77 22.20
C LEU A 945 -4.53 -39.96 23.08
N LEU A 946 -4.65 -40.02 24.42
CA LEU A 946 -3.69 -39.42 25.36
C LEU A 946 -2.26 -39.90 25.11
N SER A 947 -2.07 -41.20 24.81
CA SER A 947 -0.73 -41.77 24.56
C SER A 947 0.02 -41.12 23.39
N ASN A 948 -0.67 -40.40 22.49
CA ASN A 948 -0.02 -39.69 21.38
C ASN A 948 0.61 -38.36 21.78
N ILE A 949 0.19 -37.74 22.89
CA ILE A 949 0.88 -36.57 23.47
C ILE A 949 2.26 -37.01 23.98
N VAL A 950 2.32 -38.13 24.70
CA VAL A 950 3.58 -38.71 25.19
C VAL A 950 4.49 -39.05 24.02
N LYS A 951 3.99 -39.75 23.00
CA LYS A 951 4.77 -40.16 21.81
C LYS A 951 5.14 -39.03 20.85
N PHE A 952 4.64 -37.81 21.05
CA PHE A 952 4.89 -36.70 20.13
C PHE A 952 6.38 -36.31 20.14
N LYS A 953 6.97 -36.24 18.95
CA LYS A 953 8.33 -35.74 18.71
C LYS A 953 8.23 -34.64 17.66
N PRO A 954 8.94 -33.50 17.79
CA PRO A 954 8.88 -32.43 16.80
C PRO A 954 9.40 -32.91 15.44
N MET A 955 8.95 -32.28 14.35
CA MET A 955 9.45 -32.55 13.01
C MET A 955 10.58 -31.58 12.67
N GLU A 956 11.70 -32.12 12.21
CA GLU A 956 12.97 -31.41 12.09
C GLU A 956 12.94 -30.47 10.87
N ILE A 957 13.38 -29.22 11.07
CA ILE A 957 13.49 -28.17 10.05
C ILE A 957 14.97 -28.01 9.70
N ASP A 958 15.27 -27.78 8.42
CA ASP A 958 16.63 -27.43 8.00
C ASP A 958 16.81 -25.92 8.05
N PHE A 959 17.46 -25.46 9.12
CA PHE A 959 17.73 -24.04 9.36
C PHE A 959 18.96 -23.51 8.59
N ARG A 960 19.75 -24.39 7.95
CA ARG A 960 21.04 -24.02 7.33
C ARG A 960 20.87 -23.37 5.96
N ASN A 961 19.79 -23.72 5.26
CA ASN A 961 19.48 -23.27 3.90
C ASN A 961 18.33 -22.23 3.85
N MET A 962 18.04 -21.55 4.96
CA MET A 962 16.93 -20.59 5.06
C MET A 962 17.38 -19.16 4.73
N ASP A 963 16.59 -18.45 3.92
CA ASP A 963 16.73 -17.01 3.67
C ASP A 963 15.40 -16.31 3.94
N LEU A 964 15.13 -16.04 5.22
CA LEU A 964 13.83 -15.53 5.66
C LEU A 964 13.75 -14.00 5.66
N GLN A 965 12.75 -13.46 4.99
CA GLN A 965 12.33 -12.07 5.15
C GLN A 965 11.26 -11.98 6.23
N ARG A 966 11.46 -11.09 7.21
CA ARG A 966 10.52 -10.86 8.32
C ARG A 966 9.59 -9.70 7.99
N ILE A 967 8.28 -9.94 7.98
CA ILE A 967 7.29 -8.87 8.01
C ILE A 967 7.47 -8.10 9.32
N SER A 968 7.63 -6.79 9.24
CA SER A 968 7.81 -5.91 10.38
C SER A 968 7.27 -4.52 10.08
N ALA A 969 6.89 -3.79 11.12
CA ALA A 969 6.52 -2.38 10.98
C ALA A 969 6.98 -1.55 12.18
N GLU A 970 7.33 -0.30 11.90
CA GLU A 970 7.68 0.71 12.90
C GLU A 970 6.67 1.86 12.85
N VAL A 971 6.04 2.14 13.99
CA VAL A 971 5.07 3.23 14.13
C VAL A 971 5.84 4.48 14.55
N THR A 972 5.93 5.45 13.65
CA THR A 972 6.62 6.73 13.85
C THR A 972 5.73 7.77 14.54
N ARG A 973 4.41 7.72 14.28
CA ARG A 973 3.38 8.53 14.95
C ARG A 973 2.14 7.65 15.24
N PRO A 974 1.43 7.87 16.37
CA PRO A 974 1.73 8.85 17.41
C PRO A 974 2.90 8.39 18.29
N THR A 975 3.55 9.34 18.97
CA THR A 975 4.61 9.06 19.96
C THR A 975 4.02 8.97 21.38
N MET A 976 4.80 8.45 22.34
CA MET A 976 4.36 8.28 23.73
C MET A 976 4.27 9.64 24.46
N ASN A 977 3.06 10.17 24.62
CA ASN A 977 2.76 11.49 25.19
C ASN A 977 2.41 11.45 26.70
N ARG A 978 3.08 10.61 27.49
CA ARG A 978 2.72 10.33 28.90
C ARG A 978 2.67 11.59 29.79
N ASP A 979 3.62 12.50 29.62
CA ASP A 979 3.75 13.70 30.47
C ASP A 979 2.84 14.85 30.02
N ARG A 980 2.30 14.77 28.79
CA ARG A 980 1.31 15.70 28.25
C ARG A 980 0.21 14.95 27.47
N PRO A 981 -0.71 14.27 28.19
CA PRO A 981 -1.83 13.57 27.57
C PRO A 981 -2.70 14.51 26.73
N THR A 982 -3.30 13.96 25.68
CA THR A 982 -4.12 14.76 24.74
C THR A 982 -5.50 15.04 25.34
N ASP A 983 -5.83 16.31 25.55
CA ASP A 983 -7.14 16.77 26.01
C ASP A 983 -8.21 16.55 24.93
N ILE A 984 -9.20 15.70 25.22
CA ILE A 984 -10.29 15.33 24.30
C ILE A 984 -11.66 15.80 24.78
N HIS A 985 -12.51 16.23 23.84
CA HIS A 985 -13.88 16.63 24.13
C HIS A 985 -14.80 15.40 24.25
N PRO A 986 -15.64 15.26 25.29
CA PRO A 986 -16.36 14.01 25.56
C PRO A 986 -17.51 13.68 24.61
N SER A 987 -17.89 14.60 23.71
CA SER A 987 -19.05 14.45 22.81
C SER A 987 -18.71 14.31 21.33
N PHE A 988 -17.42 14.36 20.96
CA PHE A 988 -16.97 14.29 19.57
C PHE A 988 -15.87 13.22 19.42
N PRO A 989 -15.77 12.55 18.25
CA PRO A 989 -14.58 11.77 17.94
C PRO A 989 -13.36 12.69 17.89
N PHE A 990 -12.19 12.12 18.16
CA PHE A 990 -10.90 12.75 17.92
C PHE A 990 -10.10 11.89 16.97
N LEU A 991 -9.31 12.55 16.12
CA LEU A 991 -8.38 11.89 15.20
C LEU A 991 -7.08 11.57 15.94
N VAL A 992 -6.58 10.35 15.75
CA VAL A 992 -5.18 10.00 16.05
C VAL A 992 -4.47 9.76 14.72
N PRO A 993 -3.48 10.60 14.33
CA PRO A 993 -2.67 10.35 13.16
C PRO A 993 -1.76 9.15 13.43
N VAL A 994 -1.73 8.21 12.49
CA VAL A 994 -0.88 7.01 12.54
C VAL A 994 -0.01 7.00 11.29
N GLU A 995 1.30 7.17 11.48
CA GLU A 995 2.31 7.13 10.42
C GLU A 995 3.36 6.08 10.76
N GLY A 996 3.79 5.27 9.79
CA GLY A 996 4.78 4.23 10.02
C GLY A 996 5.38 3.62 8.76
N LEU A 997 6.52 2.96 8.92
CA LEU A 997 7.16 2.16 7.87
C LEU A 997 6.78 0.69 8.05
N ILE A 998 6.51 0.00 6.95
CA ILE A 998 6.09 -1.39 6.89
C ILE A 998 7.00 -2.09 5.87
N HIS A 999 7.71 -3.12 6.31
CA HIS A 999 8.75 -3.81 5.53
C HIS A 999 8.36 -5.25 5.19
N HIS A 1000 8.79 -5.70 4.02
CA HIS A 1000 8.58 -7.04 3.46
C HIS A 1000 7.10 -7.45 3.33
N VAL A 1001 6.19 -6.51 3.10
CA VAL A 1001 4.76 -6.79 2.86
C VAL A 1001 4.47 -6.78 1.36
N ARG A 1002 3.84 -7.85 0.85
CA ARG A 1002 3.45 -7.99 -0.57
C ARG A 1002 2.02 -7.52 -0.87
N ASP A 1003 1.21 -7.38 0.17
CA ASP A 1003 -0.22 -7.09 0.10
C ASP A 1003 -0.62 -6.36 1.38
N THR A 1004 -1.08 -5.12 1.24
CA THR A 1004 -1.44 -4.20 2.32
C THR A 1004 -2.89 -4.36 2.78
N THR A 1005 -3.75 -5.05 2.03
CA THR A 1005 -5.20 -5.16 2.34
C THR A 1005 -5.48 -5.80 3.70
N GLY A 1006 -4.62 -6.71 4.14
CA GLY A 1006 -4.70 -7.33 5.46
C GLY A 1006 -4.07 -6.53 6.61
N VAL A 1007 -3.48 -5.35 6.38
CA VAL A 1007 -2.84 -4.55 7.44
C VAL A 1007 -3.88 -3.69 8.16
N ALA A 1008 -3.89 -3.77 9.48
CA ALA A 1008 -4.79 -3.05 10.36
C ALA A 1008 -4.05 -2.28 11.45
N ILE A 1009 -4.62 -1.16 11.88
CA ILE A 1009 -4.27 -0.49 13.13
C ILE A 1009 -5.13 -1.10 14.23
N GLN A 1010 -4.49 -1.82 15.14
CA GLN A 1010 -5.09 -2.42 16.31
C GLN A 1010 -5.01 -1.44 17.49
N VAL A 1011 -6.16 -1.02 18.01
CA VAL A 1011 -6.27 -0.18 19.21
C VAL A 1011 -6.82 -1.01 20.36
N THR A 1012 -6.05 -1.19 21.43
CA THR A 1012 -6.57 -1.69 22.71
C THR A 1012 -6.97 -0.53 23.60
N PHE A 1013 -8.22 -0.58 24.08
CA PHE A 1013 -8.86 0.42 24.92
C PHE A 1013 -8.62 0.12 26.41
N PRO A 1014 -8.81 1.10 27.33
CA PRO A 1014 -8.52 0.93 28.77
C PRO A 1014 -9.38 -0.13 29.47
N ASN A 1015 -10.51 -0.50 28.85
CA ASN A 1015 -11.44 -1.53 29.30
C ASN A 1015 -11.05 -2.95 28.83
N GLY A 1016 -9.97 -3.09 28.05
CA GLY A 1016 -9.53 -4.34 27.45
C GLY A 1016 -10.12 -4.65 26.06
N ASN A 1017 -11.09 -3.87 25.59
CA ASN A 1017 -11.65 -4.04 24.24
C ASN A 1017 -10.59 -3.72 23.17
N VAL A 1018 -10.56 -4.52 22.11
CA VAL A 1018 -9.70 -4.29 20.94
C VAL A 1018 -10.58 -3.89 19.75
N ARG A 1019 -10.15 -2.89 18.97
CA ARG A 1019 -10.74 -2.53 17.68
C ARG A 1019 -9.65 -2.49 16.61
N HIS A 1020 -9.99 -2.94 15.40
CA HIS A 1020 -9.10 -2.92 14.25
C HIS A 1020 -9.64 -1.92 13.22
N TYR A 1021 -8.76 -1.04 12.75
CA TYR A 1021 -9.05 -0.04 11.71
C TYR A 1021 -8.19 -0.35 10.48
N TYR A 1022 -8.82 -0.69 9.36
CA TYR A 1022 -8.12 -1.00 8.10
C TYR A 1022 -7.93 0.29 7.29
N PRO A 1023 -6.70 0.72 6.97
CA PRO A 1023 -6.48 1.89 6.13
C PRO A 1023 -6.88 1.62 4.66
N PRO A 1024 -7.41 2.61 3.93
CA PRO A 1024 -7.56 2.54 2.48
C PRO A 1024 -6.24 2.21 1.76
N PRO A 1025 -6.26 1.56 0.57
CA PRO A 1025 -5.06 1.25 -0.20
C PRO A 1025 -4.17 2.48 -0.47
N ASP A 1026 -4.81 3.62 -0.77
CA ASP A 1026 -4.13 4.88 -1.11
C ASP A 1026 -3.35 5.50 0.06
N HIS A 1027 -3.55 5.01 1.29
CA HIS A 1027 -2.82 5.44 2.49
C HIS A 1027 -1.47 4.71 2.66
N PHE A 1028 -1.15 3.74 1.79
CA PHE A 1028 0.12 3.01 1.76
C PHE A 1028 1.01 3.50 0.61
N ILE A 1029 1.85 4.49 0.88
CA ILE A 1029 2.77 5.06 -0.11
C ILE A 1029 3.95 4.09 -0.29
N PRO A 1030 4.24 3.55 -1.48
CA PRO A 1030 5.39 2.68 -1.69
C PRO A 1030 6.71 3.46 -1.53
N VAL A 1031 7.73 2.81 -0.99
CA VAL A 1031 9.09 3.37 -0.84
C VAL A 1031 10.02 2.65 -1.82
N GLU A 1032 10.74 3.41 -2.65
CA GLU A 1032 11.79 2.86 -3.50
C GLU A 1032 13.06 2.60 -2.66
N ASP A 1033 13.32 1.33 -2.35
CA ASP A 1033 14.50 0.89 -1.59
C ASP A 1033 15.78 1.03 -2.45
N GLY A 1034 16.38 2.22 -2.45
CA GLY A 1034 17.42 2.66 -3.39
C GLY A 1034 18.74 1.86 -3.40
N GLU A 1035 19.01 1.04 -2.39
CA GLU A 1035 20.28 0.31 -2.25
C GLU A 1035 20.38 -0.98 -3.10
N ASN A 1036 19.26 -1.49 -3.62
CA ASN A 1036 19.25 -2.79 -4.32
C ASN A 1036 19.52 -2.70 -5.84
N LYS A 1037 19.44 -1.52 -6.47
CA LYS A 1037 19.68 -1.35 -7.91
C LYS A 1037 21.15 -1.59 -8.30
N GLU A 1038 22.09 -0.98 -7.59
CA GLU A 1038 23.52 -1.10 -7.93
C GLU A 1038 24.03 -2.55 -7.86
N LYS A 1039 23.44 -3.39 -7.00
CA LYS A 1039 23.78 -4.83 -6.90
C LYS A 1039 22.98 -5.75 -7.83
N SER A 1040 21.80 -5.35 -8.31
CA SER A 1040 21.10 -6.13 -9.35
C SER A 1040 21.83 -5.97 -10.68
N ASP A 1041 22.11 -4.73 -11.07
CA ASP A 1041 22.70 -4.38 -12.36
C ASP A 1041 24.11 -5.00 -12.55
N GLU A 1042 24.98 -5.01 -11.53
CA GLU A 1042 26.27 -5.74 -11.59
C GLU A 1042 26.12 -7.26 -11.72
N SER A 1043 25.03 -7.83 -11.19
CA SER A 1043 24.77 -9.28 -11.19
C SER A 1043 24.15 -9.78 -12.49
N GLU A 1044 23.38 -8.93 -13.17
CA GLU A 1044 22.85 -9.21 -14.51
C GLU A 1044 23.93 -8.98 -15.58
N ALA A 1045 24.73 -7.91 -15.49
CA ALA A 1045 25.84 -7.66 -16.42
C ALA A 1045 26.82 -8.84 -16.53
N LYS A 1046 27.20 -9.47 -15.39
CA LYS A 1046 28.04 -10.68 -15.40
C LYS A 1046 27.36 -11.90 -16.03
N ARG A 1047 26.03 -12.02 -15.89
CA ARG A 1047 25.26 -13.08 -16.54
C ARG A 1047 25.10 -12.85 -18.03
N GLU A 1048 25.10 -11.61 -18.50
CA GLU A 1048 25.13 -11.32 -19.95
C GLU A 1048 26.51 -11.61 -20.55
N GLU A 1049 27.62 -11.27 -19.88
CA GLU A 1049 28.97 -11.64 -20.35
C GLU A 1049 29.18 -13.17 -20.42
N ASP A 1050 28.81 -13.93 -19.38
CA ASP A 1050 28.96 -15.39 -19.37
C ASP A 1050 28.07 -16.07 -20.43
N ASN A 1051 26.88 -15.54 -20.73
CA ASN A 1051 26.01 -16.08 -21.77
C ASN A 1051 26.45 -15.70 -23.19
N ALA A 1052 27.04 -14.51 -23.39
CA ALA A 1052 27.55 -14.06 -24.68
C ALA A 1052 28.69 -14.97 -25.20
N ALA A 1053 29.44 -15.62 -24.30
CA ALA A 1053 30.51 -16.55 -24.65
C ALA A 1053 30.04 -17.92 -25.19
N ALA A 1054 28.73 -18.23 -25.14
CA ALA A 1054 28.22 -19.60 -25.30
C ALA A 1054 27.38 -19.88 -26.57
N MET A 1055 27.03 -18.86 -27.37
CA MET A 1055 26.04 -18.99 -28.47
C MET A 1055 26.46 -18.32 -29.79
N ASP A 1056 27.59 -18.75 -30.36
CA ASP A 1056 27.94 -18.42 -31.76
C ASP A 1056 27.52 -19.56 -32.71
N GLY A 1057 26.22 -19.61 -33.05
CA GLY A 1057 25.71 -20.63 -33.97
C GLY A 1057 24.19 -20.69 -34.20
N VAL A 1058 23.80 -20.54 -35.47
CA VAL A 1058 22.46 -20.83 -36.07
C VAL A 1058 21.32 -19.84 -35.73
N SER A 1059 20.84 -19.17 -36.78
CA SER A 1059 19.70 -18.23 -36.74
C SER A 1059 18.35 -18.93 -36.86
N THR A 1060 17.41 -18.61 -35.97
CA THR A 1060 15.96 -18.73 -36.27
C THR A 1060 15.18 -17.59 -35.58
N THR A 1061 14.18 -17.02 -36.26
CA THR A 1061 13.41 -15.88 -35.76
C THR A 1061 12.14 -16.31 -35.00
N ILE A 1062 12.08 -16.02 -33.70
CA ILE A 1062 10.83 -15.91 -32.93
C ILE A 1062 10.91 -14.61 -32.13
N GLY A 1063 9.86 -13.80 -32.17
CA GLY A 1063 9.79 -12.56 -31.40
C GLY A 1063 9.00 -12.78 -30.11
N GLU A 1064 9.69 -12.84 -28.98
CA GLU A 1064 9.06 -12.82 -27.66
C GLU A 1064 8.98 -11.39 -27.14
N THR A 1065 7.80 -10.99 -26.64
CA THR A 1065 7.61 -9.69 -25.99
C THR A 1065 8.32 -9.66 -24.65
N LEU A 1066 9.35 -8.81 -24.50
CA LEU A 1066 9.90 -8.44 -23.20
C LEU A 1066 8.81 -7.74 -22.37
N GLY A 1067 8.09 -8.52 -21.56
CA GLY A 1067 7.29 -8.00 -20.46
C GLY A 1067 8.24 -7.62 -19.33
N THR A 1068 8.52 -6.34 -19.15
CA THR A 1068 9.24 -5.84 -17.98
C THR A 1068 8.48 -6.23 -16.72
N THR A 1069 8.98 -7.20 -15.96
CA THR A 1069 8.35 -7.65 -14.71
C THR A 1069 8.55 -6.60 -13.63
N THR A 1070 7.63 -5.64 -13.57
CA THR A 1070 7.61 -4.60 -12.53
C THR A 1070 7.59 -5.26 -11.15
N THR A 1071 8.73 -5.23 -10.46
CA THR A 1071 8.87 -5.76 -9.11
C THR A 1071 8.00 -4.95 -8.16
N MET A 1072 6.90 -5.54 -7.69
CA MET A 1072 6.00 -4.87 -6.74
C MET A 1072 6.77 -4.45 -5.49
N PRO A 1073 6.61 -3.19 -5.02
CA PRO A 1073 7.33 -2.72 -3.85
C PRO A 1073 6.97 -3.54 -2.62
N THR A 1074 7.98 -3.85 -1.81
CA THR A 1074 7.84 -4.63 -0.56
C THR A 1074 7.85 -3.76 0.69
N THR A 1075 8.14 -2.48 0.54
CA THR A 1075 8.30 -1.50 1.62
C THR A 1075 7.31 -0.35 1.40
N TYR A 1076 6.52 -0.03 2.42
CA TYR A 1076 5.44 0.97 2.36
C TYR A 1076 5.51 1.91 3.56
N ARG A 1077 5.26 3.19 3.32
CA ARG A 1077 4.98 4.21 4.33
C ARG A 1077 3.47 4.35 4.47
N LEU A 1078 2.92 3.82 5.56
CA LEU A 1078 1.54 4.07 5.96
C LEU A 1078 1.42 5.50 6.49
N ARG A 1079 0.46 6.26 5.98
CA ARG A 1079 0.00 7.52 6.56
C ARG A 1079 -1.52 7.55 6.60
N THR A 1080 -2.10 7.56 7.79
CA THR A 1080 -3.55 7.58 7.96
C THR A 1080 -3.95 8.31 9.25
N SER A 1081 -5.24 8.53 9.45
CA SER A 1081 -5.78 8.95 10.76
C SER A 1081 -6.96 8.05 11.13
N ILE A 1082 -7.05 7.69 12.41
CA ILE A 1082 -8.15 6.89 12.95
C ILE A 1082 -9.06 7.75 13.81
N GLU A 1083 -10.38 7.63 13.60
CA GLU A 1083 -11.39 8.28 14.43
C GLU A 1083 -11.68 7.43 15.66
N ILE A 1084 -11.45 8.01 16.84
CA ILE A 1084 -11.72 7.37 18.13
C ILE A 1084 -12.82 8.14 18.85
N TYR A 1085 -13.93 7.46 19.11
CA TYR A 1085 -15.03 7.97 19.92
C TYR A 1085 -14.73 7.78 21.42
N PRO A 1086 -14.71 8.84 22.24
CA PRO A 1086 -14.49 8.72 23.68
C PRO A 1086 -15.59 7.90 24.35
N GLU A 1087 -15.22 6.91 25.15
CA GLU A 1087 -16.20 6.18 25.96
C GLU A 1087 -16.60 6.95 27.22
N ALA A 1088 -17.86 6.80 27.65
CA ALA A 1088 -18.34 7.38 28.90
C ALA A 1088 -17.57 6.89 30.14
N SER A 1089 -16.89 5.74 30.04
CA SER A 1089 -16.00 5.14 31.04
C SER A 1089 -14.72 5.95 31.29
N TRP A 1090 -14.32 6.83 30.37
CA TRP A 1090 -13.09 7.61 30.49
C TRP A 1090 -13.30 8.80 31.43
N GLY A 1091 -12.52 8.84 32.51
CA GLY A 1091 -12.54 9.92 33.51
C GLY A 1091 -11.57 11.06 33.18
N THR A 1092 -11.40 11.98 34.12
CA THR A 1092 -10.41 13.07 34.05
C THR A 1092 -8.96 12.59 34.28
N THR A 1093 -8.76 11.35 34.73
CA THR A 1093 -7.45 10.69 34.80
C THR A 1093 -7.01 10.24 33.40
N PRO A 1094 -5.74 10.45 33.00
CA PRO A 1094 -5.24 9.98 31.71
C PRO A 1094 -5.47 8.49 31.49
N ALA A 1095 -6.07 8.17 30.34
CA ALA A 1095 -6.38 6.82 29.90
C ALA A 1095 -5.36 6.36 28.84
N GLU A 1096 -4.86 5.13 28.95
CA GLU A 1096 -3.94 4.53 27.97
C GLU A 1096 -4.72 3.92 26.79
N LEU A 1097 -4.44 4.39 25.59
CA LEU A 1097 -4.76 3.74 24.33
C LEU A 1097 -3.49 3.06 23.81
N ARG A 1098 -3.58 1.77 23.50
CA ARG A 1098 -2.44 1.03 22.95
C ARG A 1098 -2.62 0.84 21.46
N ILE A 1099 -1.68 1.33 20.68
CA ILE A 1099 -1.71 1.30 19.22
C ILE A 1099 -0.62 0.35 18.74
N THR A 1100 -1.01 -0.70 18.01
CA THR A 1100 -0.11 -1.67 17.36
C THR A 1100 -0.54 -1.80 15.90
N LEU A 1101 0.40 -1.95 14.96
CA LEU A 1101 0.07 -2.45 13.63
C LEU A 1101 -0.01 -3.97 13.67
N SER A 1102 -1.09 -4.53 13.15
CA SER A 1102 -1.29 -5.98 13.00
C SER A 1102 -1.66 -6.34 11.57
N ARG A 1103 -1.50 -7.62 11.21
CA ARG A 1103 -1.82 -8.16 9.90
C ARG A 1103 -2.79 -9.33 10.04
N SER A 1104 -3.86 -9.34 9.25
CA SER A 1104 -4.82 -10.44 9.22
C SER A 1104 -4.26 -11.68 8.53
N PHE A 1105 -4.73 -12.85 8.92
CA PHE A 1105 -4.39 -14.14 8.31
C PHE A 1105 -5.57 -15.11 8.35
N GLN A 1106 -5.51 -16.13 7.49
CA GLN A 1106 -6.51 -17.19 7.40
C GLN A 1106 -6.09 -18.41 8.25
N PRO A 1107 -6.77 -18.75 9.35
CA PRO A 1107 -6.45 -19.94 10.14
C PRO A 1107 -6.94 -21.23 9.48
N ASP A 1108 -6.31 -22.37 9.81
CA ASP A 1108 -6.68 -23.71 9.32
C ASP A 1108 -8.16 -24.04 9.59
N LEU A 1109 -8.67 -23.61 10.75
CA LEU A 1109 -10.06 -23.79 11.20
C LEU A 1109 -10.64 -22.46 11.71
N VAL A 1110 -11.12 -21.65 10.77
CA VAL A 1110 -11.88 -20.39 11.00
C VAL A 1110 -12.90 -20.53 12.14
N GLY A 1111 -12.97 -19.52 12.99
CA GLY A 1111 -13.79 -19.46 14.21
C GLY A 1111 -13.29 -20.35 15.37
N HIS A 1112 -12.87 -21.59 15.10
CA HIS A 1112 -12.38 -22.50 16.14
C HIS A 1112 -11.01 -22.09 16.66
N ASP A 1113 -10.06 -21.81 15.76
CA ASP A 1113 -8.70 -21.45 16.16
C ASP A 1113 -8.62 -20.02 16.69
N GLU A 1114 -9.47 -19.11 16.19
CA GLU A 1114 -9.68 -17.76 16.74
C GLU A 1114 -10.09 -17.82 18.21
N PHE A 1115 -11.06 -18.67 18.54
CA PHE A 1115 -11.52 -18.88 19.92
C PHE A 1115 -10.40 -19.42 20.81
N ILE A 1116 -9.57 -20.34 20.31
CA ILE A 1116 -8.44 -20.88 21.08
C ILE A 1116 -7.35 -19.82 21.26
N CYS A 1117 -6.99 -19.06 20.23
CA CYS A 1117 -5.94 -18.03 20.35
C CYS A 1117 -6.33 -16.93 21.35
N ARG A 1118 -7.59 -16.46 21.31
CA ARG A 1118 -8.13 -15.46 22.26
C ARG A 1118 -8.07 -15.93 23.71
N PHE A 1119 -8.24 -17.23 23.96
CA PHE A 1119 -8.14 -17.78 25.32
C PHE A 1119 -6.75 -17.59 25.96
N ALA A 1120 -5.67 -17.51 25.17
CA ALA A 1120 -4.36 -17.11 25.68
C ALA A 1120 -4.30 -15.62 26.01
N GLU A 1121 -4.89 -14.79 25.17
CA GLU A 1121 -4.85 -13.32 25.26
C GLU A 1121 -5.65 -12.82 26.46
N GLU A 1122 -6.87 -13.32 26.67
CA GLU A 1122 -7.71 -13.03 27.83
C GLU A 1122 -6.95 -13.28 29.14
N ILE A 1123 -6.43 -14.50 29.34
CA ILE A 1123 -5.64 -14.88 30.53
C ILE A 1123 -4.34 -14.06 30.65
N ALA A 1124 -3.71 -13.70 29.54
CA ALA A 1124 -2.55 -12.80 29.55
C ALA A 1124 -2.92 -11.36 29.92
N THR A 1125 -4.13 -10.87 29.62
CA THR A 1125 -4.61 -9.57 30.10
C THR A 1125 -4.98 -9.61 31.58
N GLU A 1126 -5.67 -10.65 32.07
CA GLU A 1126 -5.98 -10.82 33.50
C GLU A 1126 -4.70 -10.82 34.35
N LYS A 1127 -3.68 -11.59 33.95
CA LYS A 1127 -2.37 -11.60 34.65
C LYS A 1127 -1.68 -10.24 34.64
N ARG A 1128 -1.70 -9.51 33.52
CA ARG A 1128 -1.13 -8.15 33.42
C ARG A 1128 -1.88 -7.16 34.32
N GLN A 1129 -3.21 -7.23 34.37
CA GLN A 1129 -4.02 -6.41 35.28
C GLN A 1129 -3.73 -6.74 36.75
N GLN A 1130 -3.62 -8.02 37.12
CA GLN A 1130 -3.25 -8.45 38.48
C GLN A 1130 -1.85 -7.98 38.88
N GLN A 1131 -0.85 -8.06 37.98
CA GLN A 1131 0.49 -7.53 38.23
C GLN A 1131 0.49 -6.00 38.38
N ALA A 1132 -0.25 -5.26 37.55
CA ALA A 1132 -0.41 -3.82 37.68
C ALA A 1132 -1.08 -3.43 39.01
N LEU A 1133 -2.10 -4.19 39.45
CA LEU A 1133 -2.76 -4.01 40.75
C LEU A 1133 -1.81 -4.28 41.92
N MET A 1134 -0.98 -5.33 41.86
CA MET A 1134 0.05 -5.61 42.87
C MET A 1134 1.11 -4.48 42.96
N GLN A 1135 1.59 -3.98 41.82
CA GLN A 1135 2.52 -2.84 41.78
C GLN A 1135 1.88 -1.58 42.36
N ARG A 1136 0.58 -1.35 42.12
CA ARG A 1136 -0.18 -0.22 42.67
C ARG A 1136 -0.39 -0.35 44.18
N GLY A 1137 -0.65 -1.55 44.70
CA GLY A 1137 -0.74 -1.84 46.14
C GLY A 1137 0.58 -1.62 46.88
N MET A 1138 1.71 -2.00 46.28
CA MET A 1138 3.04 -1.72 46.85
C MET A 1138 3.38 -0.22 46.95
N MET A 1139 2.64 0.66 46.27
CA MET A 1139 2.78 2.11 46.44
C MET A 1139 1.90 2.69 47.56
N THR A 1140 0.77 2.06 47.91
CA THR A 1140 -0.14 2.59 48.95
C THR A 1140 0.40 2.39 50.36
N ASP A 1141 1.06 1.26 50.65
CA ASP A 1141 1.64 0.99 51.98
C ASP A 1141 2.90 1.83 52.29
N ARG A 1142 3.48 2.49 51.28
CA ARG A 1142 4.77 3.18 51.40
C ARG A 1142 4.72 4.56 52.05
N ASN A 1143 3.54 5.10 52.32
CA ASN A 1143 3.34 6.37 53.05
C ASN A 1143 3.06 6.18 54.56
N GLY A 1144 3.20 4.95 55.08
CA GLY A 1144 2.61 4.52 56.35
C GLY A 1144 3.45 4.59 57.64
N GLN A 1145 4.75 4.94 57.62
CA GLN A 1145 5.55 5.09 58.86
C GLN A 1145 6.84 5.91 58.70
N ARG A 1146 7.22 6.65 59.75
CA ARG A 1146 8.51 7.33 59.96
C ARG A 1146 9.04 6.95 61.35
N GLN A 1147 10.35 7.14 61.57
CA GLN A 1147 11.19 6.72 62.72
C GLN A 1147 11.76 5.30 62.56
N SER A 1148 13.05 5.02 62.87
CA SER A 1148 14.16 5.94 63.17
C SER A 1148 15.54 5.26 63.01
N SER A 1149 16.54 6.07 62.62
CA SER A 1149 17.98 5.94 62.93
C SER A 1149 18.75 4.63 62.65
N SER A 1150 19.80 4.80 61.85
CA SER A 1150 21.19 4.33 62.06
C SER A 1150 21.82 3.38 61.02
N SER A 1151 23.07 3.74 60.73
CA SER A 1151 24.07 3.21 59.81
C SER A 1151 24.28 1.69 59.76
N SER A 1152 24.43 1.16 58.55
CA SER A 1152 25.74 0.65 58.08
C SER A 1152 25.69 0.34 56.57
N ALA A 1153 26.84 0.30 55.90
CA ALA A 1153 26.94 0.00 54.48
C ALA A 1153 27.79 -1.26 54.26
N SER A 1154 27.32 -2.13 53.37
CA SER A 1154 28.13 -3.16 52.70
C SER A 1154 27.51 -3.39 51.32
N ALA A 1155 28.35 -3.69 50.33
CA ALA A 1155 27.94 -3.72 48.92
C ALA A 1155 27.82 -5.14 48.39
N SER A 1156 26.75 -5.40 47.63
CA SER A 1156 26.70 -6.45 46.62
C SER A 1156 25.77 -6.01 45.49
N GLY A 1157 26.31 -5.93 44.28
CA GLY A 1157 25.52 -5.75 43.07
C GLY A 1157 25.16 -7.12 42.48
N SER A 1158 23.92 -7.29 42.04
CA SER A 1158 23.51 -8.44 41.23
C SER A 1158 22.60 -8.00 40.09
N SER A 1159 22.83 -8.57 38.92
CA SER A 1159 22.14 -8.28 37.67
C SER A 1159 20.67 -8.71 37.68
N ALA A 1160 19.81 -7.95 37.01
CA ALA A 1160 18.46 -8.41 36.70
C ALA A 1160 18.50 -9.59 35.73
N SER A 1161 17.91 -10.73 36.09
CA SER A 1161 17.88 -11.93 35.24
C SER A 1161 16.66 -12.83 35.52
N ALA A 1162 16.02 -13.29 34.44
CA ALA A 1162 15.11 -14.45 34.37
C ALA A 1162 14.01 -14.58 35.46
N GLY A 1163 12.85 -13.97 35.20
CA GLY A 1163 11.61 -14.23 35.95
C GLY A 1163 10.95 -15.58 35.61
N LEU A 1164 11.64 -16.69 35.84
CA LEU A 1164 11.09 -18.04 35.64
C LEU A 1164 10.04 -18.42 36.71
N LEU A 1165 9.04 -19.21 36.29
CA LEU A 1165 7.87 -19.58 37.10
C LEU A 1165 8.24 -20.48 38.29
N SER A 1166 8.23 -19.92 39.50
CA SER A 1166 8.29 -20.68 40.75
C SER A 1166 6.88 -20.97 41.30
N HIS A 1167 6.64 -22.21 41.75
CA HIS A 1167 5.35 -22.60 42.35
C HIS A 1167 5.16 -22.02 43.76
N PRO A 1168 3.98 -21.50 44.10
CA PRO A 1168 3.49 -21.47 45.47
C PRO A 1168 2.79 -22.80 45.82
N ARG A 1169 3.35 -23.57 46.76
CA ARG A 1169 2.69 -24.73 47.37
C ARG A 1169 1.96 -24.31 48.64
N GLY A 1170 0.64 -24.52 48.65
CA GLY A 1170 -0.16 -24.68 49.87
C GLY A 1170 -0.70 -23.40 50.54
N LEU A 1171 -2.01 -23.41 50.80
CA LEU A 1171 -2.56 -23.18 52.14
C LEU A 1171 -4.04 -23.63 52.16
N LEU A 1172 -4.36 -24.51 53.11
CA LEU A 1172 -5.73 -24.88 53.49
C LEU A 1172 -5.91 -24.54 54.97
N ALA A 1173 -7.14 -24.18 55.33
CA ALA A 1173 -7.66 -24.01 56.70
C ALA A 1173 -6.98 -22.96 57.60
N PHE A 1174 -7.67 -21.84 57.85
CA PHE A 1174 -8.07 -21.29 59.17
C PHE A 1174 -8.78 -19.93 58.94
N GLY A 1175 -9.81 -19.51 59.70
CA GLY A 1175 -10.54 -20.27 60.72
C GLY A 1175 -11.32 -19.43 61.75
N GLY A 1176 -12.28 -18.60 61.34
CA GLY A 1176 -13.24 -17.92 62.23
C GLY A 1176 -12.85 -16.49 62.66
N GLY A 1177 -13.85 -15.63 62.95
CA GLY A 1177 -13.60 -14.22 63.33
C GLY A 1177 -14.81 -13.31 63.64
N GLY A 1178 -16.01 -13.61 63.14
CA GLY A 1178 -17.29 -12.94 63.52
C GLY A 1178 -17.54 -11.52 62.99
N GLY A 1179 -18.79 -11.02 63.06
CA GLY A 1179 -18.98 -9.56 63.19
C GLY A 1179 -20.15 -8.78 62.58
N HIS A 1180 -21.09 -9.35 61.80
CA HIS A 1180 -22.35 -8.69 61.35
C HIS A 1180 -22.29 -7.43 60.43
N GLY A 1181 -23.26 -7.36 59.48
CA GLY A 1181 -23.88 -6.08 59.07
C GLY A 1181 -23.97 -5.79 57.56
N GLY A 1182 -25.14 -6.05 56.94
CA GLY A 1182 -25.53 -5.44 55.65
C GLY A 1182 -25.60 -6.38 54.45
N GLN A 1183 -26.77 -6.96 54.20
CA GLN A 1183 -27.09 -7.61 52.92
C GLN A 1183 -27.73 -6.59 51.95
N THR A 1184 -27.22 -6.51 50.72
CA THR A 1184 -28.09 -6.43 49.52
C THR A 1184 -27.41 -7.20 48.39
N SER A 1185 -28.17 -8.07 47.72
CA SER A 1185 -27.69 -8.91 46.61
C SER A 1185 -28.41 -8.52 45.32
N SER A 1186 -27.67 -8.40 44.22
CA SER A 1186 -28.25 -8.28 42.87
C SER A 1186 -27.36 -8.95 41.82
N SER A 1187 -27.66 -10.22 41.53
CA SER A 1187 -26.98 -10.98 40.48
C SER A 1187 -27.37 -10.44 39.10
N ARG A 1188 -26.48 -9.69 38.44
CA ARG A 1188 -26.69 -9.33 37.03
C ARG A 1188 -26.48 -10.57 36.14
N ARG A 1189 -27.59 -11.15 35.68
CA ARG A 1189 -27.59 -12.12 34.56
C ARG A 1189 -26.97 -11.47 33.32
N LEU A 1190 -26.17 -12.23 32.59
CA LEU A 1190 -25.90 -11.94 31.18
C LEU A 1190 -27.24 -11.88 30.45
N ARG A 1191 -27.51 -10.78 29.74
CA ARG A 1191 -28.72 -10.57 28.98
C ARG A 1191 -28.31 -10.25 27.55
N ALA A 1192 -28.55 -11.18 26.63
CA ALA A 1192 -28.58 -10.83 25.21
C ALA A 1192 -29.66 -9.77 25.01
N VAL A 1193 -29.28 -8.63 24.44
CA VAL A 1193 -30.19 -7.54 24.08
C VAL A 1193 -29.96 -7.24 22.61
N ALA A 1194 -30.88 -7.71 21.77
CA ALA A 1194 -31.02 -7.20 20.43
C ALA A 1194 -31.77 -5.86 20.48
N THR A 1195 -31.30 -4.87 19.74
CA THR A 1195 -32.03 -3.63 19.41
C THR A 1195 -31.77 -3.32 17.95
N PRO A 1196 -32.80 -3.04 17.14
CA PRO A 1196 -32.65 -2.86 15.69
C PRO A 1196 -32.09 -1.47 15.33
N GLY A 1197 -31.48 -1.38 14.14
CA GLY A 1197 -31.18 -0.10 13.48
C GLY A 1197 -29.71 0.35 13.49
N SER A 1198 -28.80 -0.41 12.85
CA SER A 1198 -27.57 0.11 12.22
C SER A 1198 -26.87 -1.00 11.41
N GLU A 1199 -27.00 -0.98 10.08
CA GLU A 1199 -26.38 -1.96 9.18
C GLU A 1199 -24.92 -1.58 8.86
N ALA A 1200 -24.04 -1.65 9.86
CA ALA A 1200 -22.62 -1.30 9.70
C ALA A 1200 -21.62 -2.14 10.55
N HIS A 1201 -22.09 -3.06 11.40
CA HIS A 1201 -21.26 -3.69 12.43
C HIS A 1201 -21.34 -5.23 12.48
N VAL A 1202 -21.10 -5.89 11.34
CA VAL A 1202 -20.88 -7.35 11.25
C VAL A 1202 -19.55 -7.69 10.54
N MET A 1203 -18.47 -7.00 10.92
CA MET A 1203 -17.08 -7.38 10.58
C MET A 1203 -16.13 -7.18 11.77
N GLN A 1204 -16.39 -7.93 12.84
CA GLN A 1204 -15.42 -8.12 13.94
C GLN A 1204 -15.30 -9.63 14.21
N ASN A 1205 -14.34 -10.27 13.53
CA ASN A 1205 -13.69 -11.55 13.85
C ASN A 1205 -12.80 -11.95 12.65
N GLN A 1206 -11.62 -11.32 12.52
CA GLN A 1206 -10.52 -11.85 11.71
C GLN A 1206 -9.36 -12.20 12.65
N SER A 1207 -8.56 -13.21 12.30
CA SER A 1207 -7.34 -13.53 13.06
C SER A 1207 -6.24 -12.53 12.68
N THR A 1208 -5.60 -11.89 13.66
CA THR A 1208 -4.53 -10.90 13.41
C THR A 1208 -3.25 -11.20 14.19
N LEU A 1209 -2.09 -10.88 13.60
CA LEU A 1209 -0.77 -11.01 14.23
C LEU A 1209 -0.12 -9.64 14.36
N GLU A 1210 0.46 -9.32 15.51
CA GLU A 1210 1.16 -8.04 15.73
C GLU A 1210 2.47 -7.97 14.93
N ILE A 1211 2.59 -6.97 14.05
CA ILE A 1211 3.75 -6.74 13.17
C ILE A 1211 4.63 -5.57 13.63
N SER A 1212 4.12 -4.67 14.48
CA SER A 1212 4.90 -3.64 15.16
C SER A 1212 5.03 -3.88 16.65
N LYS A 1213 5.93 -3.13 17.30
CA LYS A 1213 5.85 -2.88 18.75
C LYS A 1213 4.59 -2.03 19.03
N SER A 1214 4.00 -2.21 20.22
CA SER A 1214 2.89 -1.36 20.68
C SER A 1214 3.38 -0.01 21.21
N ILE A 1215 2.66 1.07 20.90
CA ILE A 1215 2.83 2.39 21.51
C ILE A 1215 1.68 2.68 22.49
N SER A 1216 2.00 3.21 23.67
CA SER A 1216 1.04 3.70 24.65
C SER A 1216 0.81 5.20 24.46
N TYR A 1217 -0.37 5.58 23.98
CA TYR A 1217 -0.82 6.96 23.76
C TYR A 1217 -1.87 7.34 24.81
N TYR A 1218 -1.66 8.44 25.51
CA TYR A 1218 -2.47 8.86 26.66
C TYR A 1218 -3.44 9.99 26.26
N VAL A 1219 -4.70 9.82 26.65
CA VAL A 1219 -5.77 10.82 26.43
C VAL A 1219 -6.42 11.20 27.76
N ALA A 1220 -6.76 12.48 27.93
CA ALA A 1220 -7.43 13.00 29.11
C ALA A 1220 -8.77 13.62 28.73
N ARG A 1221 -9.85 13.24 29.43
CA ARG A 1221 -11.17 13.85 29.20
C ARG A 1221 -11.17 15.26 29.77
N ARG A 1222 -11.28 16.27 28.90
CA ARG A 1222 -11.35 17.67 29.32
C ARG A 1222 -12.50 17.87 30.31
N ALA A 1223 -12.20 18.44 31.47
CA ALA A 1223 -13.21 18.73 32.48
C ALA A 1223 -14.20 19.77 31.94
N MET A 1224 -15.49 19.41 31.91
CA MET A 1224 -16.58 20.37 31.70
C MET A 1224 -16.62 21.30 32.90
N PHE A 1225 -16.12 22.52 32.76
CA PHE A 1225 -16.47 23.60 33.66
C PHE A 1225 -17.95 23.95 33.40
N ASN A 1226 -18.80 23.76 34.41
CA ASN A 1226 -20.16 24.27 34.34
C ASN A 1226 -20.13 25.81 34.34
N SER A 1227 -20.59 26.40 33.24
CA SER A 1227 -20.89 27.83 33.08
C SER A 1227 -22.38 28.00 32.78
#